data_AF-A0A847J4G3-F1
#
_entry.id   AF-A0A847J4G3-F1
#
_cell.length_a   1.000
_cell.length_b   1.000
_cell.length_c   1.000
_cell.angle_alpha   90.00
_cell.angle_beta   90.00
_cell.angle_gamma   90.00
#
_symmetry.space_group_name_H-M   'P 1'
#
loop_
_entity.id
_entity.type
_entity.pdbx_description
1 polymer ?
#
loop_
_entity_poly.entity_id
_entity_poly.type
_entity_poly.pdbx_seq_one_letter_code
_entity_poly.pdbx_strand_id
1 'polypeptide(L)'
;MKFKHKLKSVWTTISRPQVKLLLTAGLIVTAGALLAPQSITSYMSDITRSQTDMTLNIPKVMQIQNLKLDTHTGVKTDPTMTDPATGEITHAGNELVTFDHMVLSDIVTLSFDLTNTGNEALTVSDGVLKLAWDKDTLPERGYVYLYPATTSDDTIRSDINSGGASALTKNLSEDTVLLNDNTTRTGLELPISGSTLTAQDAKNYQFKVVYARSNSTQAHADFLQFNGENLKLDLYFEGETPRYRILRDEASAIMTAETMPMMMGTSGTAATAKFWGQPATMSVTKQQVQNIQFVDRDVKTNPLATGDTYNSEQVVYAWDVSAAQDKTVQAWLVYTADTPTQPIVDGNGDPTGDTEVITDGRARYKLYIGGQNGVLGNAGGTANAYFMDFRNAKTIDVDKFEVCESRNMSRYFFGTTALTSLTGQENWHTRNATTMSQMFQNSTIPTLNASGWDVSNVASMASMFYEAYKLTTLNAPNWTPGVLTAGCNMSYMFYDADAITSAGLQDINTWDTSKVTNMGYMFYEAGTATPGLSGLLNVSAWDVSNVANMDHMFQYSGIGSVNARGWHAGKVTNMSYMFYGANRLTTLDTTGWNTKSVTNMSSMFTGTTVLETVVGSETWDVSKVTNMSSMFGADHYAASNKSGIKTLDISGWDVSNVTTMQYMFEYADRLTTLTTSNFTPGVSTSGVNMNRMFEKTYALVTINGITDWDTTKVTDMSGMFQNSGIMNSDGATNLDLHTNGTAWNVSKVTTMANMFYGANRLIELNATDWKPTSATTMANMFSGTTALEKVVGSETWDVSNVTDMSAMFGATNYTTNNKSGIRTLDISGWDVSNVTTMQYMFEYADRLTTLTTSNFTPGVSTSGVTMNRMFGRTSNLETIAGITDWKTGKVNNMSGMFQGSGIKNSDSTSTTFDLHTDTDAWDVSNVTTMVDMFNGARRLTELNATGWQPTSTTTMASMFTGTTALETVVGTETWDVSNVTNMSAMFGATNYTTSDKSGIRTLDISGWDVSNVTNMQYMFEYADRLTTLTTSNFTPGVSTSGITMHRMFERTPALITIDGITTWNTSKVTDMYGMFLRSGIMNSGGVSTILDLHTDNDAWNVSNVTTMGNMFSGANRLTELDTTGWDTSKVTSLNSMFYNATALQNIAGTANWNTSAVTNMGGTFRNANKLTSLDLSGWDTAAVTDMTYLFNGTSNLLTSIDMRNATFAQSIGVYGSMFTNNNLGLTMTVKDADAQALINSLNPHPNTVVIATP
;
A
#
# COMPACT_ATOMS: atom_id res chain seq x y z
N MET A 1 -6.14 -22.95 38.10
CA MET A 1 -6.64 -24.25 37.59
C MET A 1 -5.73 -24.72 36.46
N LYS A 2 -5.24 -25.96 36.53
CA LYS A 2 -4.47 -26.64 35.47
C LYS A 2 -5.41 -27.63 34.78
N PHE A 3 -5.43 -27.70 33.45
CA PHE A 3 -5.83 -28.91 32.75
C PHE A 3 -4.98 -29.14 31.50
N LYS A 4 -4.45 -30.36 31.39
CA LYS A 4 -3.54 -30.87 30.36
C LYS A 4 -4.04 -32.26 30.02
N HIS A 5 -4.40 -32.53 28.76
CA HIS A 5 -4.38 -33.83 28.05
C HIS A 5 -4.74 -33.56 26.58
N LYS A 6 -3.83 -33.76 25.61
CA LYS A 6 -3.48 -35.00 24.88
C LYS A 6 -4.67 -35.66 24.15
N LEU A 7 -4.71 -35.50 22.82
CA LEU A 7 -5.26 -36.47 21.88
C LEU A 7 -4.33 -36.53 20.65
N LYS A 8 -4.06 -37.75 20.18
CA LYS A 8 -3.15 -38.13 19.11
C LYS A 8 -4.00 -38.91 18.07
N SER A 9 -4.01 -38.43 16.81
CA SER A 9 -4.06 -39.19 15.52
C SER A 9 -5.25 -40.16 15.26
N VAL A 10 -5.88 -40.39 14.09
CA VAL A 10 -5.56 -40.32 12.65
C VAL A 10 -6.89 -40.47 11.81
N TRP A 11 -6.85 -40.15 10.49
CA TRP A 11 -7.73 -40.50 9.33
C TRP A 11 -8.99 -39.60 9.16
N THR A 12 -9.36 -39.05 7.98
CA THR A 12 -9.10 -39.43 6.58
C THR A 12 -9.43 -38.34 5.56
N THR A 13 -8.70 -38.39 4.45
CA THR A 13 -8.86 -37.81 3.11
C THR A 13 -10.30 -37.73 2.59
N ILE A 14 -10.67 -36.57 2.01
CA ILE A 14 -11.66 -36.48 0.92
C ILE A 14 -11.09 -35.55 -0.16
N SER A 15 -10.69 -36.16 -1.28
CA SER A 15 -10.52 -35.53 -2.59
C SER A 15 -11.89 -35.13 -3.14
N ARG A 16 -12.02 -33.93 -3.71
CA ARG A 16 -13.17 -33.57 -4.58
C ARG A 16 -12.81 -32.57 -5.68
N PRO A 17 -13.57 -32.60 -6.79
CA PRO A 17 -13.07 -32.42 -8.14
C PRO A 17 -13.45 -31.08 -8.78
N GLN A 18 -12.92 -30.87 -9.97
CA GLN A 18 -13.28 -29.83 -10.93
C GLN A 18 -14.78 -29.78 -11.27
N VAL A 19 -15.30 -28.57 -11.47
CA VAL A 19 -16.50 -28.30 -12.29
C VAL A 19 -16.29 -27.01 -13.09
N LYS A 20 -16.33 -27.15 -14.42
CA LYS A 20 -16.48 -26.12 -15.46
C LYS A 20 -17.75 -25.28 -15.23
N LEU A 21 -17.69 -23.97 -15.54
CA LEU A 21 -18.89 -23.16 -15.75
C LEU A 21 -18.83 -22.46 -17.11
N LEU A 22 -19.73 -22.90 -17.98
CA LEU A 22 -20.07 -22.35 -19.30
C LEU A 22 -20.69 -20.95 -19.14
N LEU A 23 -20.29 -20.03 -20.02
CA LEU A 23 -21.04 -18.83 -20.36
C LEU A 23 -22.10 -19.18 -21.41
N THR A 24 -23.37 -18.90 -21.13
CA THR A 24 -24.43 -18.73 -22.14
C THR A 24 -25.21 -17.44 -21.86
N ALA A 25 -25.52 -16.74 -22.94
CA ALA A 25 -26.15 -15.43 -22.98
C ALA A 25 -27.66 -15.44 -22.67
N GLY A 26 -28.17 -14.33 -22.13
CA GLY A 26 -29.52 -13.83 -22.45
C GLY A 26 -30.45 -13.41 -21.30
N LEU A 27 -30.82 -12.11 -21.35
CA LEU A 27 -32.07 -11.46 -20.87
C LEU A 27 -32.25 -10.93 -19.42
N ILE A 28 -32.20 -9.58 -19.32
CA ILE A 28 -33.23 -8.62 -18.83
C ILE A 28 -34.02 -8.98 -17.54
N VAL A 29 -33.92 -8.15 -16.48
CA VAL A 29 -35.01 -7.33 -15.88
C VAL A 29 -34.41 -6.30 -14.88
N THR A 30 -34.97 -5.10 -14.94
CA THR A 30 -34.75 -3.83 -14.24
C THR A 30 -35.20 -3.75 -12.76
N ALA A 31 -34.59 -2.78 -12.04
CA ALA A 31 -35.08 -2.01 -10.87
C ALA A 31 -35.24 -2.78 -9.54
N GLY A 32 -34.97 -2.24 -8.35
CA GLY A 32 -34.58 -0.90 -7.93
C GLY A 32 -34.86 -0.76 -6.43
N ALA A 33 -33.88 -0.23 -5.70
CA ALA A 33 -33.96 0.51 -4.43
C ALA A 33 -34.30 -0.17 -3.08
N LEU A 34 -33.71 0.43 -2.03
CA LEU A 34 -33.98 0.39 -0.57
C LEU A 34 -33.31 -0.77 0.20
N LEU A 35 -32.34 -0.59 1.13
CA LEU A 35 -32.03 0.47 2.10
C LEU A 35 -30.53 0.42 2.53
N ALA A 36 -29.95 1.58 2.86
CA ALA A 36 -28.66 1.78 3.56
C ALA A 36 -28.91 2.34 5.00
N PRO A 37 -27.93 2.73 5.85
CA PRO A 37 -26.47 2.49 5.86
C PRO A 37 -25.88 2.11 7.25
N GLN A 38 -24.67 1.51 7.30
CA GLN A 38 -23.57 1.84 8.25
C GLN A 38 -22.24 1.19 7.80
N SER A 39 -21.22 2.05 7.59
CA SER A 39 -19.75 1.88 7.61
C SER A 39 -19.03 0.77 6.82
N ILE A 40 -18.29 1.15 5.76
CA ILE A 40 -16.82 1.34 5.76
C ILE A 40 -16.42 2.14 4.50
N THR A 41 -15.62 3.17 4.73
CA THR A 41 -15.05 4.16 3.81
C THR A 41 -13.81 3.66 3.06
N SER A 42 -13.78 3.83 1.73
CA SER A 42 -12.69 4.42 0.92
C SER A 42 -12.72 3.88 -0.51
N TYR A 43 -13.12 4.73 -1.47
CA TYR A 43 -12.31 5.17 -2.62
C TYR A 43 -13.20 5.92 -3.62
N MET A 44 -12.73 7.12 -3.99
CA MET A 44 -13.18 8.04 -5.05
C MET A 44 -14.29 9.04 -4.71
N SER A 45 -13.90 10.32 -4.54
CA SER A 45 -14.11 11.37 -5.55
C SER A 45 -13.56 12.71 -5.06
N ASP A 46 -12.87 13.42 -5.96
CA ASP A 46 -12.99 14.87 -6.23
C ASP A 46 -11.67 15.44 -6.75
N ILE A 47 -11.62 15.69 -8.08
CA ILE A 47 -11.35 17.05 -8.55
C ILE A 47 -12.31 17.34 -9.71
N THR A 48 -13.21 18.27 -9.44
CA THR A 48 -14.06 18.96 -10.39
C THR A 48 -13.27 19.99 -11.19
N ARG A 49 -13.77 20.20 -12.40
CA ARG A 49 -13.36 21.10 -13.48
C ARG A 49 -13.46 22.59 -13.11
N SER A 50 -12.41 23.37 -13.36
CA SER A 50 -12.48 24.82 -13.64
C SER A 50 -11.19 25.35 -14.27
N GLN A 51 -11.35 26.09 -15.36
CA GLN A 51 -10.32 26.69 -16.20
C GLN A 51 -9.49 27.76 -15.48
N THR A 52 -8.20 27.83 -15.79
CA THR A 52 -7.52 29.10 -16.09
C THR A 52 -6.59 28.85 -17.28
N ASP A 53 -6.78 29.65 -18.32
CA ASP A 53 -6.05 29.60 -19.58
C ASP A 53 -4.54 29.83 -19.37
N MET A 54 -3.72 28.91 -19.86
CA MET A 54 -2.46 29.27 -20.51
C MET A 54 -2.44 28.61 -21.88
N THR A 55 -2.88 29.39 -22.86
CA THR A 55 -2.74 29.15 -24.28
C THR A 55 -1.25 28.94 -24.60
N LEU A 56 -0.79 27.71 -24.73
CA LEU A 56 0.42 27.45 -25.51
C LEU A 56 -0.01 27.47 -26.98
N ASN A 57 0.15 28.64 -27.60
CA ASN A 57 0.06 28.83 -29.03
C ASN A 57 0.97 27.80 -29.72
N ILE A 58 0.40 26.74 -30.31
CA ILE A 58 1.09 26.00 -31.37
C ILE A 58 1.09 26.94 -32.58
N PRO A 59 2.24 27.38 -33.09
CA PRO A 59 2.29 28.19 -34.29
C PRO A 59 1.62 27.45 -35.45
N LYS A 60 0.65 28.12 -36.05
CA LYS A 60 0.06 27.79 -37.34
C LYS A 60 1.18 27.68 -38.38
N VAL A 61 1.20 26.52 -39.05
CA VAL A 61 1.69 26.30 -40.42
C VAL A 61 3.20 26.51 -40.62
N MET A 62 3.95 25.41 -40.70
CA MET A 62 5.19 25.39 -41.47
C MET A 62 4.80 25.46 -42.96
N GLN A 63 4.79 26.65 -43.55
CA GLN A 63 4.60 26.79 -44.99
C GLN A 63 5.90 26.40 -45.68
N ILE A 64 5.88 25.32 -46.47
CA ILE A 64 6.95 25.02 -47.41
C ILE A 64 6.87 26.08 -48.51
N GLN A 65 7.72 27.10 -48.44
CA GLN A 65 7.93 28.03 -49.54
C GLN A 65 9.24 27.67 -50.25
N ASN A 66 9.22 27.73 -51.59
CA ASN A 66 10.33 27.43 -52.51
C ASN A 66 10.73 25.96 -52.70
N LEU A 67 9.78 25.10 -53.08
CA LEU A 67 10.13 23.83 -53.72
C LEU A 67 10.61 24.10 -55.17
N LYS A 68 11.93 24.07 -55.40
CA LYS A 68 12.48 24.05 -56.77
C LYS A 68 12.66 22.61 -57.23
N LEU A 69 11.86 22.18 -58.19
CA LEU A 69 11.97 20.89 -58.87
C LEU A 69 12.84 21.09 -60.13
N ASP A 70 14.05 20.54 -60.18
CA ASP A 70 14.84 20.48 -61.40
C ASP A 70 14.64 19.11 -62.06
N THR A 71 13.79 19.05 -63.08
CA THR A 71 13.48 17.82 -63.82
C THR A 71 14.15 17.85 -65.18
N HIS A 72 15.25 17.13 -65.33
CA HIS A 72 15.77 16.76 -66.64
C HIS A 72 14.96 15.59 -67.23
N THR A 73 13.68 15.81 -67.53
CA THR A 73 12.90 15.12 -68.58
C THR A 73 11.50 15.73 -68.61
N GLY A 74 11.12 16.28 -69.76
CA GLY A 74 9.90 17.06 -69.91
C GLY A 74 8.61 16.25 -69.70
N VAL A 75 7.84 16.62 -68.69
CA VAL A 75 6.41 16.30 -68.56
C VAL A 75 5.67 17.59 -68.25
N LYS A 76 4.68 17.92 -69.10
CA LYS A 76 3.83 19.11 -69.01
C LYS A 76 2.76 18.94 -67.94
N THR A 77 2.56 19.97 -67.11
CA THR A 77 1.28 20.23 -66.46
C THR A 77 0.80 21.64 -66.83
N ASP A 78 -0.47 21.75 -67.20
CA ASP A 78 -1.16 23.00 -67.57
C ASP A 78 -1.44 23.82 -66.29
N PRO A 79 -1.06 25.12 -66.21
CA PRO A 79 -1.10 25.89 -64.97
C PRO A 79 -2.37 26.74 -64.88
N THR A 80 -3.13 26.63 -63.79
CA THR A 80 -4.12 27.67 -63.45
C THR A 80 -3.72 28.40 -62.17
N MET A 81 -3.33 29.66 -62.39
CA MET A 81 -3.08 30.77 -61.47
C MET A 81 -1.63 30.97 -60.97
N THR A 82 -0.90 31.81 -61.73
CA THR A 82 0.30 32.54 -61.33
C THR A 82 -0.07 33.95 -60.85
N ASP A 83 0.49 34.40 -59.73
CA ASP A 83 0.49 35.82 -59.33
C ASP A 83 1.46 36.60 -60.25
N PRO A 84 1.02 37.65 -60.96
CA PRO A 84 1.86 38.39 -61.90
C PRO A 84 3.01 39.20 -61.27
N ALA A 85 3.09 39.35 -59.94
CA ALA A 85 4.12 40.16 -59.30
C ALA A 85 5.37 39.38 -58.85
N THR A 86 5.29 38.06 -58.67
CA THR A 86 6.40 37.26 -58.12
C THR A 86 6.72 35.99 -58.91
N GLY A 87 5.85 35.54 -59.81
CA GLY A 87 6.07 34.32 -60.59
C GLY A 87 5.93 33.02 -59.79
N GLU A 88 5.39 33.06 -58.57
CA GLU A 88 5.13 31.86 -57.76
C GLU A 88 3.78 31.22 -58.10
N ILE A 89 3.77 29.88 -58.14
CA ILE A 89 2.56 29.05 -58.20
C ILE A 89 2.14 28.77 -56.76
N THR A 90 0.99 29.27 -56.31
CA THR A 90 0.43 28.98 -54.97
C THR A 90 -0.61 27.86 -55.06
N HIS A 91 -0.41 26.78 -54.31
CA HIS A 91 -1.40 25.71 -54.11
C HIS A 91 -1.91 25.76 -52.67
N ALA A 92 -3.23 25.85 -52.49
CA ALA A 92 -3.87 25.87 -51.18
C ALA A 92 -4.75 24.62 -51.01
N GLY A 93 -4.29 23.64 -50.24
CA GLY A 93 -5.06 22.45 -49.86
C GLY A 93 -4.19 21.29 -49.41
N ASN A 94 -4.59 20.56 -48.37
CA ASN A 94 -4.00 19.29 -47.91
C ASN A 94 -4.37 18.15 -48.88
N GLU A 95 -3.95 18.22 -50.15
CA GLU A 95 -4.03 17.07 -51.06
C GLU A 95 -2.64 16.52 -51.37
N LEU A 96 -2.56 15.19 -51.31
CA LEU A 96 -1.38 14.38 -51.52
C LEU A 96 -0.81 14.64 -52.93
N VAL A 97 0.46 15.04 -53.04
CA VAL A 97 1.18 14.98 -54.32
C VAL A 97 1.48 13.52 -54.61
N THR A 98 0.66 12.87 -55.45
CA THR A 98 0.92 11.50 -55.92
C THR A 98 1.88 11.51 -57.10
N PHE A 99 3.03 10.85 -56.95
CA PHE A 99 3.98 10.62 -58.04
C PHE A 99 3.59 9.36 -58.81
N ASP A 100 2.62 9.46 -59.71
CA ASP A 100 2.34 8.38 -60.66
C ASP A 100 3.35 8.46 -61.81
N HIS A 101 4.20 7.43 -61.92
CA HIS A 101 5.26 7.21 -62.92
C HIS A 101 6.65 7.85 -62.67
N MET A 102 7.44 7.24 -61.79
CA MET A 102 8.91 7.40 -61.79
C MET A 102 9.59 6.15 -62.40
N VAL A 103 10.51 6.38 -63.36
CA VAL A 103 11.31 5.32 -64.01
C VAL A 103 12.70 5.27 -63.35
N LEU A 104 13.35 4.10 -63.37
CA LEU A 104 14.69 3.85 -62.81
C LEU A 104 15.77 4.72 -63.50
N SER A 105 15.98 5.96 -63.02
CA SER A 105 17.24 6.73 -63.17
C SER A 105 17.24 8.13 -62.51
N ASP A 106 16.13 8.59 -61.91
CA ASP A 106 16.01 10.00 -61.52
C ASP A 106 16.51 10.26 -60.08
N ILE A 107 17.53 11.13 -59.95
CA ILE A 107 17.97 11.68 -58.65
C ILE A 107 17.10 12.91 -58.36
N VAL A 108 16.28 12.84 -57.31
CA VAL A 108 15.46 13.97 -56.87
C VAL A 108 16.19 14.71 -55.75
N THR A 109 16.60 15.95 -55.98
CA THR A 109 17.23 16.78 -54.93
C THR A 109 16.16 17.59 -54.21
N LEU A 110 15.95 17.31 -52.92
CA LEU A 110 15.14 18.14 -52.02
C LEU A 110 16.06 19.03 -51.19
N SER A 111 15.99 20.34 -51.39
CA SER A 111 16.79 21.31 -50.61
C SER A 111 15.86 22.12 -49.71
N PHE A 112 16.17 22.18 -48.40
CA PHE A 112 15.45 22.99 -47.43
C PHE A 112 16.30 24.22 -47.08
N ASP A 113 15.75 25.42 -47.24
CA ASP A 113 16.39 26.66 -46.81
C ASP A 113 15.72 27.17 -45.54
N LEU A 114 16.44 27.15 -44.41
CA LEU A 114 15.93 27.59 -43.10
C LEU A 114 16.14 29.09 -42.84
N THR A 115 16.58 29.87 -43.83
CA THR A 115 17.12 31.22 -43.58
C THR A 115 16.11 32.37 -43.55
N ASN A 116 14.79 32.12 -43.58
CA ASN A 116 13.81 33.21 -43.69
C ASN A 116 12.69 33.16 -42.65
N THR A 117 13.04 33.30 -41.36
CA THR A 117 12.10 33.83 -40.35
C THR A 117 12.85 34.70 -39.35
N GLY A 118 12.54 35.99 -39.35
CA GLY A 118 12.96 36.93 -38.31
C GLY A 118 12.24 36.66 -36.98
N ASN A 119 13.01 36.82 -35.91
CA ASN A 119 12.66 36.86 -34.49
C ASN A 119 12.30 35.54 -33.76
N GLU A 120 13.07 35.37 -32.67
CA GLU A 120 12.99 34.46 -31.53
C GLU A 120 13.58 33.05 -31.70
N ALA A 121 14.45 32.72 -30.74
CA ALA A 121 15.45 31.67 -30.79
C ALA A 121 14.85 30.26 -30.87
N LEU A 122 15.37 29.44 -31.78
CA LEU A 122 15.22 27.99 -31.73
C LEU A 122 16.02 27.46 -30.52
N THR A 123 15.40 27.33 -29.35
CA THR A 123 15.95 26.50 -28.27
C THR A 123 15.71 25.03 -28.61
N VAL A 124 16.78 24.36 -29.01
CA VAL A 124 16.84 22.92 -29.19
C VAL A 124 16.90 22.29 -27.79
N SER A 125 15.81 21.70 -27.31
CA SER A 125 15.89 20.73 -26.21
C SER A 125 16.40 19.41 -26.78
N ASP A 126 17.44 18.86 -26.17
CA ASP A 126 18.02 17.53 -26.45
C ASP A 126 18.83 17.36 -27.76
N GLY A 127 19.23 18.45 -28.44
CA GLY A 127 20.31 18.41 -29.45
C GLY A 127 20.01 17.70 -30.79
N VAL A 128 18.74 17.55 -31.18
CA VAL A 128 18.36 16.72 -32.36
C VAL A 128 17.24 17.34 -33.22
N LEU A 129 17.34 17.19 -34.56
CA LEU A 129 16.31 17.50 -35.58
C LEU A 129 15.52 16.23 -35.97
N LYS A 130 14.18 16.28 -36.04
CA LYS A 130 13.30 15.12 -36.33
C LYS A 130 12.52 15.27 -37.65
N LEU A 131 12.48 14.21 -38.47
CA LEU A 131 11.65 14.09 -39.67
C LEU A 131 10.71 12.88 -39.54
N ALA A 132 9.43 13.02 -39.94
CA ALA A 132 8.41 11.97 -39.86
C ALA A 132 7.78 11.66 -41.24
N TRP A 133 7.32 10.43 -41.46
CA TRP A 133 6.61 9.98 -42.67
C TRP A 133 5.44 9.05 -42.34
N ASP A 134 4.47 8.95 -43.26
CA ASP A 134 3.28 8.11 -43.14
C ASP A 134 3.52 6.69 -43.67
N LYS A 135 3.16 5.68 -42.88
CA LYS A 135 3.41 4.24 -43.12
C LYS A 135 2.51 3.67 -44.20
N ASP A 136 1.31 4.20 -44.38
CA ASP A 136 0.27 3.56 -45.19
C ASP A 136 0.39 3.89 -46.70
N THR A 137 1.38 4.69 -47.09
CA THR A 137 1.59 5.15 -48.49
C THR A 137 2.91 4.70 -49.13
N LEU A 138 3.72 3.87 -48.45
CA LEU A 138 5.05 3.46 -48.95
C LEU A 138 5.05 2.02 -49.55
N PRO A 139 5.73 1.77 -50.69
CA PRO A 139 5.92 0.43 -51.22
C PRO A 139 6.77 -0.44 -50.29
N GLU A 140 6.40 -1.72 -50.11
CA GLU A 140 6.91 -2.66 -49.10
C GLU A 140 8.44 -2.90 -49.04
N ARG A 141 9.26 -2.36 -49.97
CA ARG A 141 10.74 -2.39 -49.92
C ARG A 141 11.38 -1.21 -50.65
N GLY A 142 11.85 -0.22 -49.90
CA GLY A 142 12.63 0.92 -50.41
C GLY A 142 13.68 1.38 -49.40
N TYR A 143 14.83 1.85 -49.90
CA TYR A 143 15.88 2.46 -49.08
C TYR A 143 15.95 3.95 -49.35
N VAL A 144 16.23 4.73 -48.31
CA VAL A 144 16.53 6.16 -48.41
C VAL A 144 18.01 6.34 -48.14
N TYR A 145 18.72 6.98 -49.08
CA TYR A 145 20.13 7.32 -48.95
C TYR A 145 20.29 8.83 -48.78
N LEU A 146 21.05 9.23 -47.76
CA LEU A 146 21.35 10.62 -47.45
C LEU A 146 22.81 10.94 -47.75
N TYR A 147 23.03 11.92 -48.65
CA TYR A 147 24.36 12.40 -49.02
C TYR A 147 24.54 13.88 -48.67
N PRO A 148 25.73 14.32 -48.23
CA PRO A 148 26.07 15.74 -48.14
C PRO A 148 25.89 16.43 -49.50
N ALA A 149 25.42 17.68 -49.51
CA ALA A 149 25.18 18.39 -50.78
C ALA A 149 26.42 18.58 -51.67
N THR A 150 27.62 18.48 -51.09
CA THR A 150 28.89 18.55 -51.82
C THR A 150 29.24 17.26 -52.56
N THR A 151 28.51 16.17 -52.35
CA THR A 151 28.72 14.91 -53.07
C THR A 151 28.17 15.01 -54.50
N SER A 152 29.03 14.74 -55.50
CA SER A 152 28.65 14.79 -56.92
C SER A 152 27.72 13.65 -57.30
N ASP A 153 26.81 13.89 -58.25
CA ASP A 153 25.79 12.91 -58.65
C ASP A 153 26.40 11.62 -59.22
N ASP A 154 27.58 11.71 -59.87
CA ASP A 154 28.33 10.55 -60.36
C ASP A 154 28.92 9.72 -59.21
N THR A 155 29.37 10.38 -58.14
CA THR A 155 29.84 9.70 -56.91
C THR A 155 28.68 9.02 -56.18
N ILE A 156 27.52 9.66 -56.13
CA ILE A 156 26.29 9.11 -55.56
C ILE A 156 25.84 7.86 -56.34
N ARG A 157 25.81 7.93 -57.68
CA ARG A 157 25.50 6.76 -58.52
C ARG A 157 26.51 5.64 -58.36
N SER A 158 27.80 5.95 -58.32
CA SER A 158 28.85 4.95 -58.11
C SER A 158 28.71 4.26 -56.76
N ASP A 159 28.42 5.01 -55.69
CA ASP A 159 28.25 4.48 -54.34
C ASP A 159 27.01 3.59 -54.23
N ILE A 160 25.86 4.03 -54.75
CA ILE A 160 24.61 3.25 -54.80
C ILE A 160 24.81 1.95 -55.61
N ASN A 161 25.46 2.02 -56.78
CA ASN A 161 25.73 0.84 -57.61
C ASN A 161 26.72 -0.15 -56.94
N SER A 162 27.50 0.30 -55.97
CA SER A 162 28.42 -0.52 -55.17
C SER A 162 27.84 -1.00 -53.82
N GLY A 163 26.55 -0.74 -53.55
CA GLY A 163 25.86 -1.17 -52.33
C GLY A 163 25.70 -0.11 -51.24
N GLY A 164 26.02 1.16 -51.52
CA GLY A 164 25.71 2.31 -50.66
C GLY A 164 26.60 2.47 -49.42
N ALA A 165 27.86 2.05 -49.49
CA ALA A 165 28.77 1.99 -48.33
C ALA A 165 29.13 3.37 -47.73
N SER A 166 28.96 4.46 -48.49
CA SER A 166 29.34 5.81 -48.07
C SER A 166 28.17 6.65 -47.54
N ALA A 167 26.95 6.11 -47.54
CA ALA A 167 25.72 6.81 -47.20
C ALA A 167 25.06 6.32 -45.91
N LEU A 168 24.39 7.22 -45.18
CA LEU A 168 23.49 6.81 -44.10
C LEU A 168 22.28 6.10 -44.74
N THR A 169 22.24 4.78 -44.59
CA THR A 169 21.22 3.89 -45.17
C THR A 169 20.21 3.51 -44.08
N LYS A 170 18.91 3.71 -44.32
CA LYS A 170 17.85 3.24 -43.40
C LYS A 170 16.84 2.37 -44.15
N ASN A 171 16.60 1.17 -43.61
CA ASN A 171 15.56 0.25 -44.06
C ASN A 171 14.21 0.71 -43.49
N LEU A 172 13.18 0.85 -44.34
CA LEU A 172 11.87 1.38 -43.93
C LEU A 172 10.98 0.35 -43.22
N SER A 173 11.42 -0.91 -43.05
CA SER A 173 10.62 -2.01 -42.49
C SER A 173 10.99 -2.45 -41.05
N GLU A 174 11.81 -1.71 -40.31
CA GLU A 174 12.20 -2.05 -38.93
C GLU A 174 11.63 -1.02 -37.92
N ASP A 175 10.86 -1.50 -36.93
CA ASP A 175 10.16 -0.65 -35.95
C ASP A 175 11.07 -0.10 -34.81
N THR A 176 12.33 -0.53 -34.67
CA THR A 176 13.27 -0.01 -33.65
C THR A 176 14.73 -0.20 -34.05
N VAL A 177 15.58 0.80 -33.77
CA VAL A 177 17.05 0.70 -33.87
C VAL A 177 17.67 0.89 -32.48
N LEU A 178 18.67 0.06 -32.17
CA LEU A 178 19.61 0.24 -31.06
C LEU A 178 20.79 1.08 -31.56
N LEU A 179 21.13 2.14 -30.83
CA LEU A 179 22.37 2.89 -31.06
C LEU A 179 23.50 2.35 -30.18
N ASN A 180 24.75 2.76 -30.44
CA ASN A 180 25.94 2.33 -29.70
C ASN A 180 25.94 2.72 -28.20
N ASP A 181 24.92 3.44 -27.73
CA ASP A 181 24.65 3.76 -26.33
C ASP A 181 23.48 2.96 -25.72
N ASN A 182 22.91 2.01 -26.47
CA ASN A 182 21.85 1.08 -26.08
C ASN A 182 20.48 1.67 -25.70
N THR A 183 20.10 2.86 -26.18
CA THR A 183 18.70 3.32 -26.04
C THR A 183 17.82 2.98 -27.25
N THR A 184 16.53 2.69 -27.02
CA THR A 184 15.49 2.42 -28.03
C THR A 184 14.54 3.60 -28.20
N ARG A 185 14.47 4.21 -29.39
CA ARG A 185 13.46 5.23 -29.72
C ARG A 185 13.03 5.17 -31.20
N THR A 186 11.79 5.56 -31.48
CA THR A 186 11.18 5.60 -32.83
C THR A 186 11.41 6.96 -33.50
N GLY A 187 12.13 6.98 -34.63
CA GLY A 187 12.38 8.18 -35.45
C GLY A 187 13.76 8.24 -36.11
N LEU A 188 13.98 9.14 -37.08
CA LEU A 188 15.32 9.49 -37.61
C LEU A 188 15.82 10.73 -36.85
N GLU A 189 16.88 10.57 -36.05
CA GLU A 189 17.46 11.63 -35.22
C GLU A 189 18.92 11.88 -35.68
N LEU A 190 19.27 13.11 -36.06
CA LEU A 190 20.65 13.53 -36.36
C LEU A 190 21.24 14.28 -35.15
N PRO A 191 22.32 13.78 -34.50
CA PRO A 191 22.91 14.44 -33.34
C PRO A 191 23.75 15.65 -33.75
N ILE A 192 23.52 16.81 -33.12
CA ILE A 192 24.33 18.03 -33.28
C ILE A 192 25.11 18.24 -31.99
N SER A 193 26.44 18.07 -32.02
CA SER A 193 27.28 18.24 -30.83
C SER A 193 27.61 19.73 -30.61
N GLY A 194 27.00 20.35 -29.59
CA GLY A 194 27.41 21.66 -29.08
C GLY A 194 26.23 22.62 -28.88
N SER A 195 26.19 23.25 -27.71
CA SER A 195 25.21 24.27 -27.36
C SER A 195 25.29 25.48 -28.31
N THR A 196 24.12 25.87 -28.85
CA THR A 196 23.85 27.03 -29.74
C THR A 196 24.40 26.95 -31.18
N LEU A 197 23.50 26.67 -32.14
CA LEU A 197 23.71 26.85 -33.59
C LEU A 197 23.80 28.35 -33.91
N THR A 198 24.87 28.81 -34.56
CA THR A 198 24.92 30.17 -35.10
C THR A 198 24.16 30.24 -36.45
N ALA A 199 23.68 31.42 -36.84
CA ALA A 199 23.02 31.62 -38.15
C ALA A 199 23.93 31.28 -39.36
N GLN A 200 25.24 31.10 -39.13
CA GLN A 200 26.20 30.66 -40.11
C GLN A 200 26.27 29.12 -40.22
N ASP A 201 25.98 28.38 -39.14
CA ASP A 201 26.02 26.91 -39.11
C ASP A 201 24.77 26.29 -39.78
N ALA A 202 23.62 26.96 -39.68
CA ALA A 202 22.37 26.54 -40.35
C ALA A 202 22.44 26.61 -41.89
N LYS A 203 23.37 27.38 -42.47
CA LYS A 203 23.58 27.45 -43.93
C LYS A 203 24.22 26.19 -44.54
N ASN A 204 24.81 25.31 -43.73
CA ASN A 204 25.66 24.21 -44.21
C ASN A 204 24.95 22.84 -44.27
N TYR A 205 23.70 22.72 -43.84
CA TYR A 205 22.96 21.44 -43.86
C TYR A 205 22.07 21.32 -45.09
N GLN A 206 22.69 21.02 -46.23
CA GLN A 206 21.97 20.57 -47.43
C GLN A 206 22.21 19.07 -47.62
N PHE A 207 21.14 18.30 -47.84
CA PHE A 207 21.19 16.85 -48.04
C PHE A 207 20.48 16.47 -49.35
N LYS A 208 21.00 15.48 -50.07
CA LYS A 208 20.33 14.88 -51.22
C LYS A 208 19.63 13.59 -50.78
N VAL A 209 18.35 13.43 -51.17
CA VAL A 209 17.52 12.27 -50.83
C VAL A 209 17.30 11.44 -52.08
N VAL A 210 17.83 10.21 -52.12
CA VAL A 210 17.67 9.33 -53.29
C VAL A 210 16.75 8.16 -52.94
N TYR A 211 15.72 7.94 -53.76
CA TYR A 211 14.79 6.82 -53.63
C TYR A 211 15.19 5.71 -54.62
N ALA A 212 15.55 4.53 -54.11
CA ALA A 212 15.92 3.38 -54.94
C ALA A 212 15.05 2.15 -54.63
N ARG A 213 14.44 1.56 -55.66
CA ARG A 213 13.77 0.26 -55.57
C ARG A 213 14.80 -0.86 -55.68
N SER A 214 14.71 -1.85 -54.79
CA SER A 214 15.49 -3.08 -54.88
C SER A 214 15.15 -3.85 -56.17
N ASN A 215 16.00 -3.71 -57.19
CA ASN A 215 16.00 -4.59 -58.35
C ASN A 215 17.11 -5.63 -58.17
N SER A 216 16.70 -6.88 -57.96
CA SER A 216 17.56 -8.06 -58.03
C SER A 216 17.88 -8.40 -59.49
N THR A 217 18.60 -7.54 -60.22
CA THR A 217 19.23 -7.86 -61.52
C THR A 217 19.99 -6.65 -62.09
N GLN A 218 21.30 -6.55 -61.81
CA GLN A 218 22.24 -5.90 -62.73
C GLN A 218 23.66 -6.43 -62.47
N ALA A 219 24.22 -7.13 -63.46
CA ALA A 219 25.53 -7.76 -63.42
C ALA A 219 26.47 -7.03 -64.38
N HIS A 220 27.66 -6.67 -63.90
CA HIS A 220 28.90 -6.48 -64.68
C HIS A 220 30.04 -6.95 -63.74
N ALA A 221 30.64 -8.13 -63.94
CA ALA A 221 31.90 -8.36 -64.69
C ALA A 221 33.02 -7.46 -64.14
N ASP A 222 34.03 -7.90 -63.39
CA ASP A 222 34.83 -9.12 -63.39
C ASP A 222 35.26 -9.50 -61.95
N PHE A 223 35.74 -10.74 -61.74
CA PHE A 223 36.15 -11.41 -60.48
C PHE A 223 35.09 -12.33 -59.83
N LEU A 224 35.40 -13.63 -59.82
CA LEU A 224 34.71 -14.68 -59.08
C LEU A 224 35.47 -14.92 -57.76
N GLN A 225 34.79 -14.76 -56.62
CA GLN A 225 35.31 -15.16 -55.32
C GLN A 225 34.88 -16.59 -54.99
N PHE A 226 35.85 -17.45 -54.67
CA PHE A 226 35.59 -18.81 -54.17
C PHE A 226 36.54 -19.06 -52.98
N ASN A 227 35.98 -19.36 -51.80
CA ASN A 227 36.72 -19.46 -50.53
C ASN A 227 37.61 -18.24 -50.18
N GLY A 228 37.20 -17.03 -50.58
CA GLY A 228 37.85 -15.79 -50.13
C GLY A 228 39.07 -15.31 -50.94
N GLU A 229 39.42 -15.92 -52.07
CA GLU A 229 40.48 -15.43 -52.98
C GLU A 229 39.97 -15.12 -54.41
N ASN A 230 40.67 -14.22 -55.11
CA ASN A 230 40.30 -13.69 -56.43
C ASN A 230 40.87 -14.55 -57.58
N LEU A 231 40.00 -15.18 -58.40
CA LEU A 231 40.41 -15.90 -59.62
C LEU A 231 40.20 -15.04 -60.88
N LYS A 232 41.14 -15.11 -61.84
CA LYS A 232 41.08 -14.38 -63.12
C LYS A 232 40.57 -15.30 -64.25
N LEU A 233 39.51 -14.86 -64.95
CA LEU A 233 39.05 -15.45 -66.21
C LEU A 233 39.65 -14.68 -67.40
N ASP A 234 40.30 -15.38 -68.33
CA ASP A 234 40.69 -14.81 -69.63
C ASP A 234 39.79 -15.39 -70.74
N LEU A 235 39.21 -14.51 -71.55
CA LEU A 235 38.46 -14.84 -72.75
C LEU A 235 39.43 -15.00 -73.94
N TYR A 236 39.33 -16.09 -74.70
CA TYR A 236 40.02 -16.22 -75.98
C TYR A 236 39.08 -16.78 -77.06
N PHE A 237 39.41 -16.52 -78.33
CA PHE A 237 38.62 -16.95 -79.47
C PHE A 237 39.29 -18.12 -80.18
N GLU A 238 38.52 -19.16 -80.45
CA GLU A 238 38.95 -20.31 -81.26
C GLU A 238 38.02 -20.37 -82.48
N GLY A 239 38.37 -19.63 -83.54
CA GLY A 239 37.45 -19.27 -84.62
C GLY A 239 36.45 -18.18 -84.20
N GLU A 240 35.20 -18.26 -84.66
CA GLU A 240 34.13 -17.30 -84.29
C GLU A 240 33.47 -17.62 -82.93
N THR A 241 33.94 -18.65 -82.22
CA THR A 241 33.34 -19.10 -80.96
C THR A 241 34.19 -18.64 -79.77
N PRO A 242 33.66 -17.79 -78.87
CA PRO A 242 34.38 -17.37 -77.65
C PRO A 242 34.47 -18.52 -76.63
N ARG A 243 35.65 -18.71 -76.03
CA ARG A 243 35.90 -19.65 -74.92
C ARG A 243 36.56 -18.94 -73.74
N TYR A 244 36.37 -19.48 -72.53
CA TYR A 244 36.90 -18.93 -71.27
C TYR A 244 37.96 -19.87 -70.67
N ARG A 245 39.07 -19.32 -70.18
CA ARG A 245 40.10 -20.04 -69.40
C ARG A 245 40.17 -19.47 -67.99
N ILE A 246 40.25 -20.34 -66.97
CA ILE A 246 40.55 -19.96 -65.58
C ILE A 246 42.03 -20.21 -65.34
N LEU A 247 42.76 -19.22 -64.82
CA LEU A 247 44.19 -19.35 -64.50
C LEU A 247 44.40 -19.46 -62.97
N ARG A 248 45.14 -20.48 -62.55
CA ARG A 248 45.69 -20.63 -61.19
C ARG A 248 47.11 -21.18 -61.33
N ASP A 249 48.10 -20.47 -60.79
CA ASP A 249 49.53 -20.84 -60.71
C ASP A 249 50.01 -21.92 -61.71
N GLU A 250 50.30 -21.48 -62.94
CA GLU A 250 50.95 -22.22 -64.05
C GLU A 250 50.29 -23.52 -64.58
N ALA A 251 49.05 -23.85 -64.22
CA ALA A 251 48.30 -24.96 -64.85
C ALA A 251 47.03 -24.48 -65.57
N SER A 252 46.83 -24.91 -66.83
CA SER A 252 45.62 -24.61 -67.63
C SER A 252 44.73 -25.83 -67.81
N ALA A 253 43.44 -25.73 -67.47
CA ALA A 253 42.42 -26.72 -67.84
C ALA A 253 41.47 -26.13 -68.90
N ILE A 254 41.15 -26.91 -69.94
CA ILE A 254 40.20 -26.55 -71.00
C ILE A 254 38.93 -27.38 -70.79
N MET A 255 37.77 -26.73 -70.62
CA MET A 255 36.47 -27.40 -70.60
C MET A 255 35.77 -27.25 -71.97
N THR A 256 35.30 -28.36 -72.55
CA THR A 256 34.55 -28.41 -73.82
C THR A 256 33.04 -28.46 -73.59
N ALA A 257 32.27 -28.08 -74.61
CA ALA A 257 30.85 -27.71 -74.59
C ALA A 257 29.80 -28.82 -74.28
N GLU A 258 30.15 -29.90 -73.57
CA GLU A 258 29.21 -31.01 -73.29
C GLU A 258 28.79 -31.16 -71.81
N THR A 259 29.14 -30.20 -70.92
CA THR A 259 28.77 -30.27 -69.48
C THR A 259 27.84 -29.14 -68.99
N MET A 260 27.18 -28.41 -69.89
CA MET A 260 26.11 -27.43 -69.54
C MET A 260 24.75 -28.09 -69.77
N PRO A 261 24.14 -28.83 -68.81
CA PRO A 261 23.24 -28.17 -67.85
C PRO A 261 23.01 -28.98 -66.54
N MET A 262 23.77 -28.69 -65.50
CA MET A 262 23.40 -29.00 -64.11
C MET A 262 23.87 -27.82 -63.26
N MET A 263 22.96 -27.18 -62.53
CA MET A 263 23.11 -25.87 -61.85
C MET A 263 22.83 -24.65 -62.73
N MET A 264 21.55 -24.39 -63.04
CA MET A 264 21.00 -23.04 -63.15
C MET A 264 19.47 -23.14 -63.30
N GLY A 265 18.75 -22.71 -62.28
CA GLY A 265 17.29 -22.52 -62.26
C GLY A 265 16.98 -21.29 -61.42
N THR A 266 16.41 -20.29 -62.07
CA THR A 266 16.31 -18.87 -61.69
C THR A 266 15.26 -18.57 -60.61
N SER A 267 15.55 -17.56 -59.81
CA SER A 267 14.66 -16.88 -58.86
C SER A 267 13.70 -15.91 -59.56
N GLY A 268 12.45 -15.85 -59.08
CA GLY A 268 11.43 -14.85 -59.46
C GLY A 268 10.11 -15.15 -58.75
N THR A 269 9.50 -14.15 -58.09
CA THR A 269 8.61 -14.26 -56.93
C THR A 269 7.12 -14.65 -57.16
N ALA A 270 6.61 -15.44 -56.19
CA ALA A 270 5.28 -15.52 -55.55
C ALA A 270 3.97 -15.89 -56.32
N ALA A 271 3.26 -16.86 -55.70
CA ALA A 271 1.83 -17.19 -55.72
C ALA A 271 1.19 -17.98 -56.89
N THR A 272 0.73 -19.19 -56.52
CA THR A 272 -0.45 -19.96 -57.01
C THR A 272 -0.60 -20.25 -58.51
N ALA A 273 -0.26 -21.48 -58.93
CA ALA A 273 -1.12 -22.38 -59.74
C ALA A 273 -0.41 -23.72 -60.02
N LYS A 274 -1.16 -24.82 -59.88
CA LYS A 274 -0.82 -26.16 -60.38
C LYS A 274 -0.63 -26.13 -61.90
N PHE A 275 0.35 -26.84 -62.46
CA PHE A 275 0.17 -28.06 -63.25
C PHE A 275 1.48 -28.55 -63.88
N TRP A 276 1.58 -29.87 -63.96
CA TRP A 276 2.68 -30.71 -64.41
C TRP A 276 2.84 -30.79 -65.94
N GLY A 277 4.07 -31.09 -66.38
CA GLY A 277 4.38 -31.75 -67.65
C GLY A 277 5.82 -32.29 -67.66
N GLN A 278 5.99 -33.62 -67.62
CA GLN A 278 7.28 -34.35 -67.67
C GLN A 278 8.09 -34.04 -68.94
N PRO A 279 9.43 -34.18 -68.92
CA PRO A 279 9.99 -35.35 -69.64
C PRO A 279 11.31 -35.96 -69.11
N ALA A 280 11.41 -37.27 -69.36
CA ALA A 280 12.54 -38.11 -69.78
C ALA A 280 13.87 -38.15 -68.99
N THR A 281 14.08 -39.32 -68.41
CA THR A 281 15.31 -39.94 -67.89
C THR A 281 16.48 -40.02 -68.89
N MET A 282 17.72 -39.82 -68.40
CA MET A 282 18.93 -40.47 -68.92
C MET A 282 19.81 -40.98 -67.77
N SER A 283 20.28 -42.23 -67.90
CA SER A 283 21.11 -42.95 -66.93
C SER A 283 22.61 -42.74 -67.19
N VAL A 284 23.42 -42.70 -66.11
CA VAL A 284 24.89 -42.59 -66.15
C VAL A 284 25.51 -43.82 -65.47
N THR A 285 26.61 -44.36 -66.02
CA THR A 285 27.16 -45.69 -65.68
C THR A 285 28.25 -45.68 -64.60
N LYS A 286 28.46 -46.86 -63.98
CA LYS A 286 29.31 -47.16 -62.80
C LYS A 286 30.79 -46.74 -62.92
N GLN A 287 31.28 -46.39 -64.11
CA GLN A 287 32.68 -45.98 -64.34
C GLN A 287 32.90 -44.47 -64.16
N GLN A 288 31.84 -43.66 -64.09
CA GLN A 288 31.93 -42.20 -63.90
C GLN A 288 31.91 -41.74 -62.44
N VAL A 289 31.70 -42.67 -61.48
CA VAL A 289 31.68 -42.38 -60.04
C VAL A 289 33.03 -42.67 -59.36
N GLN A 290 34.00 -43.29 -60.04
CA GLN A 290 35.25 -43.76 -59.41
C GLN A 290 36.40 -42.74 -59.33
N ASN A 291 36.25 -41.49 -59.77
CA ASN A 291 37.34 -40.50 -59.76
C ASN A 291 37.08 -39.23 -58.94
N ILE A 292 36.23 -39.28 -57.91
CA ILE A 292 36.06 -38.15 -56.97
C ILE A 292 36.55 -38.59 -55.58
N GLN A 293 37.82 -38.32 -55.32
CA GLN A 293 38.37 -38.31 -53.97
C GLN A 293 38.07 -36.94 -53.32
N PHE A 294 37.25 -36.92 -52.28
CA PHE A 294 37.28 -35.83 -51.31
C PHE A 294 38.20 -36.25 -50.17
N VAL A 295 39.26 -35.47 -49.95
CA VAL A 295 40.04 -35.50 -48.72
C VAL A 295 39.33 -34.57 -47.74
N ASP A 296 38.57 -35.15 -46.81
CA ASP A 296 38.39 -34.57 -45.49
C ASP A 296 38.85 -35.60 -44.46
N ARG A 297 39.71 -35.15 -43.56
CA ARG A 297 40.52 -35.96 -42.65
C ARG A 297 39.96 -35.75 -41.26
N ASP A 298 38.75 -36.24 -40.97
CA ASP A 298 38.27 -36.56 -39.61
C ASP A 298 36.81 -37.10 -39.58
N VAL A 299 36.49 -38.17 -40.31
CA VAL A 299 35.41 -39.10 -39.91
C VAL A 299 35.80 -40.52 -40.37
N LYS A 300 36.08 -41.42 -39.43
CA LYS A 300 36.23 -42.86 -39.69
C LYS A 300 34.89 -43.55 -39.46
N THR A 301 34.26 -44.06 -40.51
CA THR A 301 33.39 -45.24 -40.40
C THR A 301 33.79 -46.28 -41.44
N ASN A 302 34.04 -47.49 -40.95
CA ASN A 302 34.55 -48.63 -41.69
C ASN A 302 33.39 -49.32 -42.47
N PRO A 303 33.66 -50.02 -43.59
CA PRO A 303 32.62 -50.62 -44.43
C PRO A 303 32.25 -52.04 -43.97
N LEU A 304 30.96 -52.40 -44.04
CA LEU A 304 30.49 -53.79 -43.97
C LEU A 304 29.76 -54.16 -45.28
N ALA A 305 30.50 -54.89 -46.12
CA ALA A 305 30.13 -56.08 -46.92
C ALA A 305 28.72 -56.14 -47.57
N THR A 306 28.61 -55.95 -48.89
CA THR A 306 28.56 -56.98 -49.99
C THR A 306 27.21 -57.68 -50.18
N GLY A 307 26.61 -57.53 -51.35
CA GLY A 307 25.53 -58.40 -51.85
C GLY A 307 24.75 -57.77 -53.01
N ASP A 308 24.73 -58.46 -54.14
CA ASP A 308 24.30 -57.99 -55.46
C ASP A 308 22.78 -57.76 -55.64
N THR A 309 22.47 -56.87 -56.61
CA THR A 309 21.25 -56.79 -57.45
C THR A 309 19.87 -56.77 -56.80
N TYR A 310 19.10 -55.70 -57.04
CA TYR A 310 17.66 -55.80 -57.39
C TYR A 310 17.22 -54.67 -58.33
N ASN A 311 16.64 -55.07 -59.46
CA ASN A 311 15.74 -54.26 -60.28
C ASN A 311 14.31 -54.48 -59.79
N SER A 312 13.53 -53.40 -59.82
CA SER A 312 12.07 -53.29 -59.96
C SER A 312 11.22 -54.54 -59.67
N GLU A 313 10.52 -54.54 -58.54
CA GLU A 313 9.06 -54.67 -58.44
C GLU A 313 8.64 -54.82 -56.96
N GLN A 314 7.40 -54.45 -56.69
CA GLN A 314 6.77 -54.26 -55.39
C GLN A 314 7.03 -55.41 -54.39
N VAL A 315 7.52 -55.08 -53.19
CA VAL A 315 7.23 -55.85 -51.97
C VAL A 315 6.90 -54.89 -50.83
N VAL A 316 5.66 -55.01 -50.38
CA VAL A 316 5.12 -54.47 -49.13
C VAL A 316 5.71 -55.27 -47.96
N TYR A 317 6.36 -54.59 -47.01
CA TYR A 317 6.26 -54.94 -45.59
C TYR A 317 6.08 -53.66 -44.78
N ALA A 318 4.84 -53.45 -44.36
CA ALA A 318 4.56 -52.78 -43.10
C ALA A 318 5.17 -53.64 -41.99
N TRP A 319 5.96 -53.02 -41.10
CA TRP A 319 6.02 -53.52 -39.73
C TRP A 319 5.21 -52.62 -38.83
N ASP A 320 4.08 -53.22 -38.48
CA ASP A 320 3.23 -52.96 -37.36
C ASP A 320 4.06 -52.69 -36.08
N VAL A 321 3.91 -51.49 -35.51
CA VAL A 321 4.20 -51.24 -34.09
C VAL A 321 2.86 -51.10 -33.34
N SER A 322 1.95 -52.04 -33.55
CA SER A 322 0.80 -52.29 -32.66
C SER A 322 1.07 -53.51 -31.77
N ALA A 323 2.21 -53.52 -31.07
CA ALA A 323 2.39 -54.37 -29.89
C ALA A 323 3.57 -53.90 -29.04
N ALA A 324 3.58 -52.64 -28.62
CA ALA A 324 4.40 -52.24 -27.50
C ALA A 324 3.47 -51.62 -26.44
N GLN A 325 3.21 -52.37 -25.37
CA GLN A 325 2.48 -51.86 -24.18
C GLN A 325 3.19 -50.65 -23.53
N ASP A 326 4.36 -50.25 -24.04
CA ASP A 326 5.30 -49.31 -23.44
C ASP A 326 5.25 -47.86 -24.00
N LYS A 327 4.52 -47.59 -25.11
CA LYS A 327 4.47 -46.28 -25.80
C LYS A 327 5.81 -45.76 -26.36
N THR A 328 6.71 -46.64 -26.82
CA THR A 328 7.96 -46.26 -27.52
C THR A 328 7.68 -45.84 -28.98
N VAL A 329 8.16 -44.67 -29.44
CA VAL A 329 8.05 -44.23 -30.84
C VAL A 329 9.42 -44.30 -31.51
N GLN A 330 9.55 -45.14 -32.54
CA GLN A 330 10.70 -45.16 -33.45
C GLN A 330 10.39 -44.24 -34.65
N ALA A 331 11.15 -43.17 -34.83
CA ALA A 331 10.96 -42.26 -35.95
C ALA A 331 11.79 -42.72 -37.15
N TRP A 332 11.15 -43.39 -38.11
CA TRP A 332 11.76 -43.75 -39.39
C TRP A 332 11.43 -42.70 -40.45
N LEU A 333 12.42 -42.30 -41.26
CA LEU A 333 12.27 -41.37 -42.38
C LEU A 333 11.17 -41.86 -43.34
N VAL A 334 10.01 -41.18 -43.41
CA VAL A 334 8.96 -41.48 -44.39
C VAL A 334 8.80 -40.30 -45.34
N TYR A 335 9.16 -40.52 -46.60
CA TYR A 335 8.94 -39.57 -47.69
C TYR A 335 7.51 -39.74 -48.22
N THR A 336 6.65 -38.74 -48.07
CA THR A 336 5.45 -38.61 -48.90
C THR A 336 5.35 -37.21 -49.46
N ALA A 337 5.64 -37.07 -50.75
CA ALA A 337 5.20 -35.93 -51.54
C ALA A 337 3.68 -36.01 -51.71
N ASP A 338 2.93 -35.12 -51.06
CA ASP A 338 1.85 -34.34 -51.69
C ASP A 338 1.02 -33.54 -50.66
N THR A 339 1.16 -32.22 -50.77
CA THR A 339 0.29 -31.08 -50.39
C THR A 339 -0.31 -30.93 -48.97
N PRO A 340 -0.14 -29.76 -48.32
CA PRO A 340 -0.83 -29.37 -47.10
C PRO A 340 -2.13 -28.58 -47.40
N THR A 341 -3.23 -28.93 -46.73
CA THR A 341 -4.33 -27.99 -46.49
C THR A 341 -4.33 -27.62 -45.00
N GLN A 342 -4.02 -26.35 -44.75
CA GLN A 342 -4.16 -25.49 -43.56
C GLN A 342 -5.00 -26.03 -42.38
N PRO A 343 -4.63 -25.63 -41.14
CA PRO A 343 -5.61 -25.13 -40.20
C PRO A 343 -5.38 -23.65 -39.87
N ILE A 344 -6.49 -22.91 -39.87
CA ILE A 344 -6.64 -21.52 -39.44
C ILE A 344 -6.32 -21.43 -37.95
N VAL A 345 -5.49 -20.47 -37.57
CA VAL A 345 -5.31 -20.00 -36.19
C VAL A 345 -6.00 -18.64 -36.12
N ASP A 346 -7.04 -18.47 -35.29
CA ASP A 346 -7.47 -17.15 -34.89
C ASP A 346 -6.58 -16.66 -33.74
N GLY A 347 -6.27 -15.36 -33.79
CA GLY A 347 -5.40 -14.72 -32.82
C GLY A 347 -6.10 -14.62 -31.48
N ASN A 348 -5.72 -15.51 -30.55
CA ASN A 348 -5.50 -15.24 -29.13
C ASN A 348 -5.01 -16.54 -28.49
N GLY A 349 -3.73 -16.57 -28.11
CA GLY A 349 -3.10 -17.75 -27.54
C GLY A 349 -3.69 -18.11 -26.17
N ASP A 350 -4.55 -19.14 -26.15
CA ASP A 350 -4.84 -19.97 -24.98
C ASP A 350 -5.42 -21.33 -25.43
N PRO A 351 -4.85 -22.49 -25.04
CA PRO A 351 -5.49 -23.78 -25.25
C PRO A 351 -6.39 -24.13 -24.04
N THR A 352 -7.64 -23.68 -24.05
CA THR A 352 -8.65 -24.18 -23.10
C THR A 352 -9.71 -25.02 -23.80
N GLY A 353 -9.80 -26.31 -23.42
CA GLY A 353 -10.97 -27.12 -23.76
C GLY A 353 -10.75 -28.63 -23.80
N ASP A 354 -10.94 -29.29 -22.65
CA ASP A 354 -11.25 -30.72 -22.59
C ASP A 354 -12.47 -31.07 -23.45
N THR A 355 -12.32 -32.04 -24.35
CA THR A 355 -13.41 -32.92 -24.80
C THR A 355 -12.96 -34.38 -24.79
N GLU A 356 -13.73 -35.18 -24.06
CA GLU A 356 -13.61 -36.62 -23.84
C GLU A 356 -13.76 -37.47 -25.12
N VAL A 357 -12.98 -38.56 -25.12
CA VAL A 357 -13.27 -39.94 -25.59
C VAL A 357 -13.89 -40.11 -26.98
N ILE A 358 -13.06 -40.59 -27.91
CA ILE A 358 -13.44 -41.71 -28.78
C ILE A 358 -12.38 -42.82 -28.67
N THR A 359 -12.85 -43.96 -28.19
CA THR A 359 -12.20 -45.26 -28.17
C THR A 359 -12.00 -45.80 -29.59
N ASP A 360 -10.82 -45.61 -30.16
CA ASP A 360 -10.19 -46.60 -31.04
C ASP A 360 -8.68 -46.34 -31.05
N GLY A 361 -7.89 -47.37 -30.73
CA GLY A 361 -6.46 -47.31 -30.45
C GLY A 361 -5.58 -47.08 -31.67
N ARG A 362 -5.80 -46.02 -32.45
CA ARG A 362 -5.01 -45.71 -33.66
C ARG A 362 -4.89 -44.20 -33.93
N ALA A 363 -4.04 -43.50 -33.17
CA ALA A 363 -3.52 -42.19 -33.60
C ALA A 363 -2.23 -42.42 -34.41
N ARG A 364 -2.32 -42.20 -35.74
CA ARG A 364 -1.19 -42.26 -36.68
C ARG A 364 -0.50 -40.89 -36.71
N TYR A 365 0.75 -40.82 -36.26
CA TYR A 365 1.60 -39.64 -36.39
C TYR A 365 2.26 -39.62 -37.77
N LYS A 366 2.08 -38.55 -38.56
CA LYS A 366 2.81 -38.34 -39.80
C LYS A 366 4.10 -37.55 -39.50
N LEU A 367 5.22 -38.24 -39.56
CA LEU A 367 6.55 -37.65 -39.45
C LEU A 367 6.92 -36.92 -40.75
N TYR A 368 6.94 -35.59 -40.75
CA TYR A 368 7.55 -34.81 -41.83
C TYR A 368 9.02 -34.53 -41.47
N ILE A 369 9.95 -35.27 -42.06
CA ILE A 369 11.39 -34.95 -42.03
C ILE A 369 11.79 -34.53 -43.44
N GLY A 370 12.09 -33.24 -43.62
CA GLY A 370 12.59 -32.68 -44.86
C GLY A 370 14.11 -32.56 -44.85
N GLY A 371 14.77 -33.37 -45.67
CA GLY A 371 16.20 -33.27 -46.00
C GLY A 371 16.67 -34.51 -46.79
N GLN A 372 17.50 -34.32 -47.82
CA GLN A 372 18.11 -35.46 -48.52
C GLN A 372 19.06 -36.19 -47.56
N ASN A 373 18.98 -37.53 -47.51
CA ASN A 373 19.95 -38.42 -46.84
C ASN A 373 19.96 -38.48 -45.28
N GLY A 374 18.86 -38.17 -44.60
CA GLY A 374 18.77 -38.35 -43.13
C GLY A 374 19.27 -37.17 -42.30
N VAL A 375 19.57 -36.04 -42.95
CA VAL A 375 19.89 -34.77 -42.33
C VAL A 375 18.61 -33.96 -42.10
N LEU A 376 18.38 -33.51 -40.86
CA LEU A 376 17.35 -32.53 -40.50
C LEU A 376 17.83 -31.15 -40.96
N GLY A 377 17.40 -30.73 -42.15
CA GLY A 377 17.78 -29.44 -42.74
C GLY A 377 16.61 -28.46 -42.70
N ASN A 378 16.67 -27.45 -41.81
CA ASN A 378 15.90 -26.22 -41.98
C ASN A 378 16.83 -25.12 -42.49
N ALA A 379 17.22 -25.24 -43.76
CA ALA A 379 17.97 -24.22 -44.47
C ALA A 379 17.05 -23.03 -44.82
N GLY A 380 16.89 -22.10 -43.87
CA GLY A 380 16.58 -20.70 -44.20
C GLY A 380 15.11 -20.26 -44.32
N GLY A 381 14.12 -20.98 -43.77
CA GLY A 381 12.72 -20.55 -43.79
C GLY A 381 12.12 -20.28 -42.40
N THR A 382 11.23 -19.28 -42.29
CA THR A 382 10.43 -18.92 -41.10
C THR A 382 9.46 -20.00 -40.60
N ALA A 383 9.53 -21.23 -41.14
CA ALA A 383 8.70 -22.34 -40.71
C ALA A 383 9.39 -23.11 -39.58
N ASN A 384 8.79 -23.03 -38.39
CA ASN A 384 9.26 -23.75 -37.22
C ASN A 384 9.15 -25.28 -37.42
N ALA A 385 10.27 -25.98 -37.39
CA ALA A 385 10.28 -27.44 -37.31
C ALA A 385 10.03 -27.84 -35.85
N TYR A 386 8.77 -28.11 -35.51
CA TYR A 386 8.40 -28.58 -34.17
C TYR A 386 8.17 -30.08 -34.19
N PHE A 387 8.67 -30.83 -33.19
CA PHE A 387 8.14 -32.16 -32.93
C PHE A 387 6.86 -32.09 -32.06
N MET A 388 5.89 -31.25 -32.46
CA MET A 388 4.70 -30.87 -31.67
C MET A 388 3.81 -32.05 -31.24
N ASP A 389 3.90 -33.20 -31.92
CA ASP A 389 2.99 -34.33 -31.72
C ASP A 389 3.53 -35.44 -30.79
N PHE A 390 4.74 -35.29 -30.22
CA PHE A 390 5.28 -36.27 -29.26
C PHE A 390 4.82 -36.07 -27.80
N ARG A 391 3.73 -35.31 -27.56
CA ARG A 391 3.22 -35.05 -26.20
C ARG A 391 2.98 -36.31 -25.38
N ASN A 392 2.61 -37.41 -26.04
CA ASN A 392 2.31 -38.71 -25.43
C ASN A 392 3.44 -39.75 -25.55
N ALA A 393 4.55 -39.44 -26.24
CA ALA A 393 5.66 -40.37 -26.44
C ALA A 393 6.46 -40.50 -25.15
N LYS A 394 6.69 -41.74 -24.70
CA LYS A 394 7.49 -42.02 -23.49
C LYS A 394 8.96 -42.17 -23.77
N THR A 395 9.29 -42.72 -24.93
CA THR A 395 10.67 -42.92 -25.38
C THR A 395 10.76 -42.46 -26.82
N ILE A 396 11.75 -41.63 -27.12
CA ILE A 396 12.06 -41.17 -28.48
C ILE A 396 13.51 -41.55 -28.77
N ASP A 397 13.72 -42.33 -29.83
CA ASP A 397 15.05 -42.67 -30.33
C ASP A 397 15.42 -41.76 -31.50
N VAL A 398 16.48 -40.98 -31.34
CA VAL A 398 17.00 -40.01 -32.33
C VAL A 398 18.44 -40.34 -32.77
N ASP A 399 18.92 -41.56 -32.52
CA ASP A 399 20.29 -42.00 -32.88
C ASP A 399 20.59 -41.90 -34.39
N LYS A 400 19.54 -41.95 -35.23
CA LYS A 400 19.67 -41.84 -36.69
C LYS A 400 19.45 -40.42 -37.23
N PHE A 401 19.24 -39.44 -36.35
CA PHE A 401 19.01 -38.06 -36.76
C PHE A 401 20.32 -37.29 -36.83
N GLU A 402 20.63 -36.75 -38.01
CA GLU A 402 21.73 -35.80 -38.18
C GLU A 402 21.18 -34.37 -38.16
N VAL A 403 21.71 -33.49 -37.31
CA VAL A 403 21.24 -32.10 -37.15
C VAL A 403 22.27 -31.07 -37.63
N CYS A 404 23.33 -31.51 -38.30
CA CYS A 404 24.41 -30.62 -38.74
C CYS A 404 23.99 -29.47 -39.65
N GLU A 405 22.85 -29.53 -40.34
CA GLU A 405 22.34 -28.41 -41.16
C GLU A 405 21.30 -27.53 -40.43
N SER A 406 20.88 -27.90 -39.22
CA SER A 406 19.82 -27.21 -38.48
C SER A 406 20.33 -25.92 -37.86
N ARG A 407 19.86 -24.77 -38.36
CA ARG A 407 20.10 -23.45 -37.74
C ARG A 407 19.11 -23.12 -36.62
N ASN A 408 17.85 -23.54 -36.75
CA ASN A 408 16.82 -23.29 -35.73
C ASN A 408 16.39 -24.62 -35.11
N MET A 409 16.79 -24.83 -33.86
CA MET A 409 16.42 -25.99 -33.03
C MET A 409 15.40 -25.62 -31.93
N SER A 410 14.77 -24.44 -32.07
CA SER A 410 13.79 -23.97 -31.08
C SER A 410 12.58 -24.89 -31.05
N ARG A 411 12.09 -25.17 -29.83
CA ARG A 411 10.88 -25.96 -29.56
C ARG A 411 10.85 -27.38 -30.16
N TYR A 412 12.00 -28.00 -30.42
CA TYR A 412 12.02 -29.38 -30.95
C TYR A 412 11.23 -30.33 -30.05
N PHE A 413 11.49 -30.37 -28.74
CA PHE A 413 10.79 -31.20 -27.75
C PHE A 413 9.84 -30.39 -26.85
N PHE A 414 9.24 -29.34 -27.40
CA PHE A 414 8.28 -28.51 -26.69
C PHE A 414 7.02 -29.32 -26.33
N GLY A 415 6.61 -29.25 -25.06
CA GLY A 415 5.37 -29.85 -24.57
C GLY A 415 5.37 -31.38 -24.56
N THR A 416 6.53 -32.03 -24.55
CA THR A 416 6.61 -33.51 -24.45
C THR A 416 6.31 -33.98 -23.02
N THR A 417 5.02 -33.99 -22.67
CA THR A 417 4.50 -34.21 -21.30
C THR A 417 4.54 -35.66 -20.80
N ALA A 418 4.88 -36.62 -21.66
CA ALA A 418 4.99 -38.03 -21.29
C ALA A 418 6.41 -38.59 -21.44
N LEU A 419 7.37 -37.78 -21.90
CA LEU A 419 8.72 -38.20 -22.25
C LEU A 419 9.48 -38.64 -21.00
N THR A 420 10.06 -39.83 -21.05
CA THR A 420 10.87 -40.46 -19.99
C THR A 420 12.27 -40.84 -20.45
N SER A 421 12.51 -40.94 -21.76
CA SER A 421 13.80 -41.27 -22.34
C SER A 421 13.96 -40.68 -23.74
N LEU A 422 15.12 -40.09 -24.01
CA LEU A 422 15.59 -39.65 -25.32
C LEU A 422 16.95 -40.31 -25.55
N THR A 423 17.12 -41.06 -26.65
CA THR A 423 18.36 -41.82 -26.94
C THR A 423 19.01 -41.35 -28.24
N GLY A 424 20.35 -41.32 -28.30
CA GLY A 424 21.12 -40.98 -29.50
C GLY A 424 21.33 -39.49 -29.76
N GLN A 425 20.72 -38.62 -28.95
CA GLN A 425 20.91 -37.17 -28.96
C GLN A 425 22.33 -36.74 -28.60
N GLU A 426 23.10 -37.58 -27.90
CA GLU A 426 24.51 -37.33 -27.60
C GLU A 426 25.39 -37.33 -28.85
N ASN A 427 24.93 -37.94 -29.94
CA ASN A 427 25.65 -38.05 -31.21
C ASN A 427 25.35 -36.87 -32.16
N TRP A 428 24.53 -35.89 -31.74
CA TRP A 428 24.11 -34.77 -32.58
C TRP A 428 25.21 -33.74 -32.83
N HIS A 429 25.43 -33.38 -34.09
CA HIS A 429 26.34 -32.31 -34.48
C HIS A 429 25.63 -30.95 -34.58
N THR A 430 25.57 -30.19 -33.49
CA THR A 430 24.76 -28.95 -33.40
C THR A 430 25.47 -27.65 -33.81
N ARG A 431 26.69 -27.71 -34.36
CA ARG A 431 27.56 -26.52 -34.63
C ARG A 431 26.92 -25.40 -35.46
N ASN A 432 25.93 -25.72 -36.29
CA ASN A 432 25.25 -24.74 -37.14
C ASN A 432 24.01 -24.13 -36.47
N ALA A 433 23.61 -24.59 -35.30
CA ALA A 433 22.46 -24.08 -34.56
C ALA A 433 22.71 -22.65 -34.09
N THR A 434 21.81 -21.74 -34.45
CA THR A 434 21.81 -20.33 -34.05
C THR A 434 20.79 -20.04 -32.95
N THR A 435 19.81 -20.92 -32.73
CA THR A 435 18.85 -20.82 -31.61
C THR A 435 18.35 -22.19 -31.15
N MET A 436 18.23 -22.35 -29.84
CA MET A 436 17.68 -23.53 -29.14
C MET A 436 16.57 -23.10 -28.15
N SER A 437 15.91 -21.98 -28.43
CA SER A 437 14.92 -21.41 -27.52
C SER A 437 13.74 -22.35 -27.30
N GLN A 438 13.29 -22.50 -26.05
CA GLN A 438 12.13 -23.30 -25.69
C GLN A 438 12.20 -24.79 -26.11
N MET A 439 13.40 -25.31 -26.39
CA MET A 439 13.59 -26.63 -27.00
C MET A 439 12.96 -27.77 -26.18
N PHE A 440 13.01 -27.71 -24.85
CA PHE A 440 12.43 -28.68 -23.92
C PHE A 440 11.42 -28.02 -22.97
N GLN A 441 10.82 -26.90 -23.37
CA GLN A 441 9.82 -26.25 -22.55
C GLN A 441 8.64 -27.21 -22.30
N ASN A 442 8.19 -27.31 -21.04
CA ASN A 442 7.11 -28.21 -20.58
C ASN A 442 7.40 -29.70 -20.88
N SER A 443 8.66 -30.08 -21.02
CA SER A 443 9.09 -31.47 -21.22
C SER A 443 9.20 -32.21 -19.89
N THR A 444 8.79 -33.49 -19.85
CA THR A 444 8.94 -34.35 -18.67
C THR A 444 10.19 -35.24 -18.70
N ILE A 445 11.14 -34.98 -19.60
CA ILE A 445 12.36 -35.78 -19.68
C ILE A 445 13.15 -35.70 -18.36
N PRO A 446 13.48 -36.84 -17.72
CA PRO A 446 14.17 -36.82 -16.43
C PRO A 446 15.67 -36.54 -16.54
N THR A 447 16.31 -37.02 -17.62
CA THR A 447 17.74 -36.89 -17.83
C THR A 447 18.02 -36.52 -19.28
N LEU A 448 18.85 -35.51 -19.49
CA LEU A 448 19.34 -35.14 -20.82
C LEU A 448 20.87 -35.23 -20.86
N ASN A 449 21.39 -36.03 -21.80
CA ASN A 449 22.82 -36.07 -22.09
C ASN A 449 23.10 -35.28 -23.38
N ALA A 450 23.65 -34.09 -23.23
CA ALA A 450 23.99 -33.15 -24.29
C ALA A 450 25.51 -32.91 -24.38
N SER A 451 26.31 -33.89 -23.96
CA SER A 451 27.79 -33.82 -23.95
C SER A 451 28.43 -33.71 -25.34
N GLY A 452 27.74 -34.15 -26.40
CA GLY A 452 28.21 -33.99 -27.78
C GLY A 452 27.77 -32.69 -28.47
N TRP A 453 27.02 -31.82 -27.79
CA TRP A 453 26.45 -30.63 -28.41
C TRP A 453 27.46 -29.48 -28.46
N ASP A 454 27.60 -28.91 -29.65
CA ASP A 454 28.30 -27.65 -29.89
C ASP A 454 27.29 -26.50 -29.89
N VAL A 455 27.35 -25.66 -28.86
CA VAL A 455 26.48 -24.47 -28.68
C VAL A 455 27.20 -23.16 -29.00
N SER A 456 28.39 -23.22 -29.61
CA SER A 456 29.24 -22.06 -29.87
C SER A 456 28.60 -21.02 -30.81
N ASN A 457 27.72 -21.43 -31.70
CA ASN A 457 27.01 -20.55 -32.63
C ASN A 457 25.58 -20.17 -32.16
N VAL A 458 25.16 -20.61 -30.98
CA VAL A 458 23.79 -20.41 -30.49
C VAL A 458 23.64 -19.01 -29.87
N ALA A 459 22.89 -18.13 -30.53
CA ALA A 459 22.60 -16.78 -30.06
C ALA A 459 21.46 -16.71 -29.02
N SER A 460 20.64 -17.76 -28.89
CA SER A 460 19.61 -17.81 -27.86
C SER A 460 19.29 -19.24 -27.41
N MET A 461 19.34 -19.43 -26.09
CA MET A 461 18.88 -20.61 -25.35
C MET A 461 17.74 -20.22 -24.38
N ALA A 462 17.02 -19.13 -24.70
CA ALA A 462 16.00 -18.59 -23.83
C ALA A 462 14.89 -19.63 -23.58
N SER A 463 14.47 -19.78 -22.33
CA SER A 463 13.41 -20.71 -21.93
C SER A 463 13.64 -22.18 -22.32
N MET A 464 14.88 -22.61 -22.60
CA MET A 464 15.16 -23.93 -23.15
C MET A 464 14.57 -25.08 -22.31
N PHE A 465 14.59 -24.98 -20.98
CA PHE A 465 14.03 -25.94 -20.02
C PHE A 465 12.94 -25.31 -19.14
N TYR A 466 12.24 -24.30 -19.66
CA TYR A 466 11.12 -23.65 -18.97
C TYR A 466 10.04 -24.69 -18.60
N GLU A 467 9.62 -24.75 -17.33
CA GLU A 467 8.64 -25.71 -16.81
C GLU A 467 9.01 -27.18 -17.12
N ALA A 468 10.30 -27.52 -17.20
CA ALA A 468 10.78 -28.89 -17.36
C ALA A 468 10.70 -29.67 -16.03
N TYR A 469 9.48 -29.84 -15.50
CA TYR A 469 9.15 -30.29 -14.14
C TYR A 469 9.77 -31.61 -13.67
N LYS A 470 10.29 -32.43 -14.59
CA LYS A 470 10.88 -33.74 -14.26
C LYS A 470 12.38 -33.82 -14.53
N LEU A 471 12.98 -32.81 -15.14
CA LEU A 471 14.40 -32.80 -15.45
C LEU A 471 15.22 -32.77 -14.17
N THR A 472 15.85 -33.89 -13.81
CA THR A 472 16.71 -34.00 -12.63
C THR A 472 18.19 -33.81 -12.96
N THR A 473 18.61 -34.15 -14.19
CA THR A 473 20.02 -34.18 -14.61
C THR A 473 20.21 -33.66 -16.03
N LEU A 474 21.14 -32.72 -16.20
CA LEU A 474 21.64 -32.23 -17.48
C LEU A 474 23.16 -32.48 -17.54
N ASN A 475 23.59 -33.45 -18.34
CA ASN A 475 24.99 -33.70 -18.63
C ASN A 475 25.40 -32.87 -19.85
N ALA A 476 26.13 -31.79 -19.62
CA ALA A 476 26.46 -30.77 -20.61
C ALA A 476 27.85 -30.14 -20.35
N PRO A 477 28.94 -30.91 -20.36
CA PRO A 477 30.28 -30.40 -20.10
C PRO A 477 30.77 -29.48 -21.21
N ASN A 478 31.52 -28.44 -20.83
CA ASN A 478 32.26 -27.53 -21.72
C ASN A 478 31.40 -26.81 -22.77
N TRP A 479 30.13 -26.53 -22.47
CA TRP A 479 29.30 -25.69 -23.32
C TRP A 479 29.89 -24.28 -23.45
N THR A 480 29.80 -23.71 -24.65
CA THR A 480 30.34 -22.37 -25.00
C THR A 480 29.26 -21.45 -25.60
N PRO A 481 28.12 -21.19 -24.91
CA PRO A 481 26.95 -20.59 -25.53
C PRO A 481 27.25 -19.27 -26.26
N GLY A 482 27.11 -19.29 -27.58
CA GLY A 482 27.28 -18.11 -28.43
C GLY A 482 28.70 -17.54 -28.48
N VAL A 483 29.74 -18.32 -28.18
CA VAL A 483 31.16 -17.90 -28.31
C VAL A 483 31.51 -17.33 -29.70
N LEU A 484 30.84 -17.83 -30.76
CA LEU A 484 30.99 -17.39 -32.15
C LEU A 484 29.99 -16.31 -32.57
N THR A 485 29.10 -15.86 -31.67
CA THR A 485 28.06 -14.87 -31.97
C THR A 485 28.37 -13.51 -31.32
N ALA A 486 27.55 -12.49 -31.62
CA ALA A 486 27.62 -11.18 -30.97
C ALA A 486 27.14 -11.21 -29.50
N GLY A 487 26.41 -12.25 -29.10
CA GLY A 487 25.88 -12.42 -27.75
C GLY A 487 24.89 -13.60 -27.66
N CYS A 488 24.72 -14.13 -26.45
CA CYS A 488 23.79 -15.23 -26.17
C CYS A 488 22.76 -14.84 -25.09
N ASN A 489 21.47 -15.06 -25.39
CA ASN A 489 20.40 -14.91 -24.41
C ASN A 489 20.07 -16.25 -23.72
N MET A 490 20.23 -16.32 -22.39
CA MET A 490 19.90 -17.47 -21.53
C MET A 490 18.78 -17.17 -20.52
N SER A 491 18.00 -16.10 -20.73
CA SER A 491 16.89 -15.75 -19.85
C SER A 491 15.89 -16.90 -19.73
N TYR A 492 15.31 -17.09 -18.55
CA TYR A 492 14.29 -18.12 -18.27
C TYR A 492 14.71 -19.58 -18.51
N MET A 493 16.01 -19.87 -18.71
CA MET A 493 16.45 -21.18 -19.19
C MET A 493 15.96 -22.36 -18.33
N PHE A 494 15.96 -22.25 -17.01
CA PHE A 494 15.48 -23.26 -16.05
C PHE A 494 14.29 -22.75 -15.22
N TYR A 495 13.54 -21.77 -15.73
CA TYR A 495 12.36 -21.25 -15.05
C TYR A 495 11.40 -22.40 -14.68
N ASP A 496 11.01 -22.50 -13.41
CA ASP A 496 10.09 -23.53 -12.89
C ASP A 496 10.52 -24.98 -13.26
N ALA A 497 11.82 -25.22 -13.40
CA ALA A 497 12.39 -26.55 -13.53
C ALA A 497 12.46 -27.22 -12.15
N ASP A 498 11.30 -27.52 -11.55
CA ASP A 498 11.13 -27.93 -10.16
C ASP A 498 12.05 -29.10 -9.71
N ALA A 499 12.24 -30.12 -10.56
CA ALA A 499 12.99 -31.32 -10.21
C ALA A 499 14.52 -31.22 -10.37
N ILE A 500 15.05 -30.12 -10.93
CA ILE A 500 16.49 -30.01 -11.20
C ILE A 500 17.30 -30.03 -9.91
N THR A 501 18.39 -30.79 -9.88
CA THR A 501 19.19 -30.98 -8.67
C THR A 501 20.59 -30.40 -8.82
N SER A 502 21.21 -29.97 -7.71
CA SER A 502 22.60 -29.48 -7.75
C SER A 502 23.58 -30.54 -8.28
N ALA A 503 23.37 -31.82 -7.93
CA ALA A 503 24.16 -32.94 -8.46
C ALA A 503 23.91 -33.17 -9.96
N GLY A 504 22.68 -32.90 -10.42
CA GLY A 504 22.30 -32.99 -11.83
C GLY A 504 22.81 -31.86 -12.70
N LEU A 505 23.32 -30.76 -12.11
CA LEU A 505 23.96 -29.62 -12.79
C LEU A 505 25.47 -29.53 -12.48
N GLN A 506 26.12 -30.64 -12.15
CA GLN A 506 27.54 -30.64 -11.76
C GLN A 506 28.49 -30.06 -12.83
N ASP A 507 28.15 -30.19 -14.12
CA ASP A 507 28.97 -29.73 -15.23
C ASP A 507 28.83 -28.23 -15.52
N ILE A 508 27.86 -27.55 -14.88
CA ILE A 508 27.51 -26.16 -15.20
C ILE A 508 28.68 -25.18 -14.97
N ASN A 509 29.60 -25.53 -14.06
CA ASN A 509 30.81 -24.75 -13.80
C ASN A 509 31.88 -24.88 -14.91
N THR A 510 31.68 -25.73 -15.91
CA THR A 510 32.60 -25.87 -17.05
C THR A 510 32.19 -25.00 -18.25
N TRP A 511 31.07 -24.30 -18.15
CA TRP A 511 30.54 -23.49 -19.24
C TRP A 511 31.34 -22.20 -19.42
N ASP A 512 31.65 -21.87 -20.68
CA ASP A 512 32.17 -20.56 -21.07
C ASP A 512 30.99 -19.62 -21.33
N THR A 513 30.66 -18.79 -20.34
CA THR A 513 29.57 -17.81 -20.42
C THR A 513 30.02 -16.45 -20.93
N SER A 514 31.26 -16.30 -21.44
CA SER A 514 31.85 -15.00 -21.78
C SER A 514 31.08 -14.20 -22.83
N LYS A 515 30.20 -14.83 -23.62
CA LYS A 515 29.31 -14.15 -24.59
C LYS A 515 27.85 -14.03 -24.15
N VAL A 516 27.50 -14.50 -22.96
CA VAL A 516 26.12 -14.42 -22.46
C VAL A 516 25.80 -12.99 -22.08
N THR A 517 24.66 -12.47 -22.56
CA THR A 517 24.23 -11.08 -22.36
C THR A 517 23.02 -10.93 -21.45
N ASN A 518 22.23 -11.99 -21.25
CA ASN A 518 21.04 -11.95 -20.40
C ASN A 518 20.87 -13.28 -19.65
N MET A 519 20.78 -13.19 -18.31
CA MET A 519 20.53 -14.31 -17.38
C MET A 519 19.30 -14.06 -16.48
N GLY A 520 18.46 -13.07 -16.82
CA GLY A 520 17.26 -12.75 -16.07
C GLY A 520 16.32 -13.96 -15.96
N TYR A 521 15.73 -14.17 -14.78
CA TYR A 521 14.82 -15.28 -14.48
C TYR A 521 15.38 -16.70 -14.74
N MET A 522 16.69 -16.86 -14.92
CA MET A 522 17.27 -18.14 -15.38
C MET A 522 16.90 -19.33 -14.49
N PHE A 523 16.85 -19.16 -13.17
CA PHE A 523 16.50 -20.17 -12.17
C PHE A 523 15.28 -19.77 -11.32
N TYR A 524 14.41 -18.89 -11.83
CA TYR A 524 13.17 -18.53 -11.13
C TYR A 524 12.35 -19.79 -10.81
N GLU A 525 11.96 -19.99 -9.55
CA GLU A 525 11.24 -21.18 -9.03
C GLU A 525 11.91 -22.54 -9.36
N ALA A 526 13.18 -22.55 -9.78
CA ALA A 526 13.87 -23.77 -10.16
C ALA A 526 14.28 -24.62 -8.95
N GLY A 527 14.23 -25.94 -9.09
CA GLY A 527 14.78 -26.87 -8.11
C GLY A 527 14.09 -26.85 -6.75
N THR A 528 12.81 -26.49 -6.67
CA THR A 528 12.08 -26.36 -5.40
C THR A 528 11.72 -27.71 -4.77
N ALA A 529 11.68 -28.78 -5.57
CA ALA A 529 11.52 -30.17 -5.12
C ALA A 529 12.64 -30.58 -4.15
N THR A 530 12.45 -31.72 -3.47
CA THR A 530 13.46 -32.28 -2.56
C THR A 530 14.08 -33.54 -3.20
N PRO A 531 15.41 -33.59 -3.43
CA PRO A 531 16.44 -32.68 -2.90
C PRO A 531 16.60 -31.35 -3.65
N GLY A 532 16.25 -31.26 -4.93
CA GLY A 532 16.30 -30.00 -5.71
C GLY A 532 17.67 -29.30 -5.71
N LEU A 533 17.68 -27.98 -5.85
CA LEU A 533 18.90 -27.15 -5.84
C LEU A 533 19.47 -26.89 -4.42
N SER A 534 19.18 -27.76 -3.46
CA SER A 534 19.58 -27.53 -2.06
C SER A 534 21.07 -27.77 -1.74
N GLY A 535 21.81 -28.41 -2.63
CA GLY A 535 23.26 -28.55 -2.52
C GLY A 535 24.01 -27.32 -3.05
N LEU A 536 25.34 -27.33 -2.94
CA LEU A 536 26.19 -26.29 -3.53
C LEU A 536 26.04 -26.27 -5.06
N LEU A 537 25.57 -25.15 -5.61
CA LEU A 537 25.69 -24.85 -7.03
C LEU A 537 26.96 -24.03 -7.25
N ASN A 538 27.96 -24.62 -7.92
CA ASN A 538 29.21 -23.94 -8.22
C ASN A 538 29.13 -23.27 -9.60
N VAL A 539 29.26 -21.95 -9.64
CA VAL A 539 29.22 -21.12 -10.86
C VAL A 539 30.35 -20.09 -10.85
N SER A 540 31.42 -20.35 -10.09
CA SER A 540 32.54 -19.41 -9.94
C SER A 540 33.40 -19.27 -11.20
N ALA A 541 33.31 -20.22 -12.13
CA ALA A 541 34.02 -20.15 -13.41
C ALA A 541 33.28 -19.35 -14.49
N TRP A 542 32.04 -18.93 -14.24
CA TRP A 542 31.27 -18.14 -15.19
C TRP A 542 31.88 -16.76 -15.37
N ASP A 543 32.17 -16.39 -16.62
CA ASP A 543 32.42 -15.01 -17.00
C ASP A 543 31.09 -14.30 -17.26
N VAL A 544 30.74 -13.37 -16.37
CA VAL A 544 29.51 -12.58 -16.44
C VAL A 544 29.74 -11.14 -16.93
N SER A 545 30.94 -10.84 -17.46
CA SER A 545 31.33 -9.49 -17.85
C SER A 545 30.54 -8.89 -19.00
N ASN A 546 29.85 -9.73 -19.79
CA ASN A 546 28.98 -9.31 -20.87
C ASN A 546 27.49 -9.34 -20.52
N VAL A 547 27.11 -9.80 -19.33
CA VAL A 547 25.71 -9.86 -18.89
C VAL A 547 25.23 -8.44 -18.55
N ALA A 548 24.09 -8.05 -19.13
CA ALA A 548 23.45 -6.76 -18.88
C ALA A 548 22.29 -6.86 -17.88
N ASN A 549 21.63 -8.03 -17.79
CA ASN A 549 20.49 -8.24 -16.91
C ASN A 549 20.58 -9.57 -16.12
N MET A 550 20.40 -9.49 -14.80
CA MET A 550 20.38 -10.62 -13.84
C MET A 550 19.17 -10.54 -12.89
N ASP A 551 18.14 -9.78 -13.24
CA ASP A 551 16.95 -9.64 -12.41
C ASP A 551 16.24 -10.99 -12.21
N HIS A 552 15.66 -11.19 -11.02
CA HIS A 552 14.86 -12.38 -10.68
C HIS A 552 15.57 -13.74 -10.84
N MET A 553 16.91 -13.77 -11.05
CA MET A 553 17.64 -14.97 -11.49
C MET A 553 17.40 -16.20 -10.62
N PHE A 554 17.34 -16.06 -9.30
CA PHE A 554 17.12 -17.14 -8.33
C PHE A 554 15.86 -16.93 -7.48
N GLN A 555 14.93 -16.07 -7.90
CA GLN A 555 13.73 -15.79 -7.13
C GLN A 555 12.91 -17.05 -6.89
N TYR A 556 12.47 -17.25 -5.65
CA TYR A 556 11.71 -18.40 -5.16
C TYR A 556 12.33 -19.78 -5.47
N SER A 557 13.58 -19.82 -5.89
CA SER A 557 14.27 -21.06 -6.23
C SER A 557 14.56 -21.91 -4.99
N GLY A 558 14.74 -23.22 -5.19
CA GLY A 558 15.15 -24.15 -4.14
C GLY A 558 16.64 -24.10 -3.80
N ILE A 559 17.35 -23.03 -4.19
CA ILE A 559 18.81 -22.89 -4.02
C ILE A 559 19.20 -22.94 -2.53
N GLY A 560 20.10 -23.84 -2.18
CA GLY A 560 20.60 -24.00 -0.81
C GLY A 560 21.90 -23.24 -0.52
N SER A 561 22.80 -23.23 -1.51
CA SER A 561 24.09 -22.55 -1.45
C SER A 561 24.61 -22.32 -2.87
N VAL A 562 25.20 -21.15 -3.13
CA VAL A 562 25.79 -20.81 -4.43
C VAL A 562 27.20 -20.24 -4.24
N ASN A 563 28.16 -20.76 -5.01
CA ASN A 563 29.50 -20.19 -5.09
C ASN A 563 29.62 -19.35 -6.36
N ALA A 564 29.50 -18.03 -6.21
CA ALA A 564 29.56 -17.03 -7.28
C ALA A 564 30.75 -16.07 -7.11
N ARG A 565 31.84 -16.53 -6.48
CA ARG A 565 33.04 -15.71 -6.26
C ARG A 565 33.66 -15.25 -7.58
N GLY A 566 34.14 -14.00 -7.60
CA GLY A 566 34.86 -13.43 -8.74
C GLY A 566 33.99 -12.96 -9.91
N TRP A 567 32.66 -12.96 -9.77
CA TRP A 567 31.77 -12.48 -10.82
C TRP A 567 32.01 -11.00 -11.18
N HIS A 568 32.50 -10.74 -12.39
CA HIS A 568 32.75 -9.40 -12.90
C HIS A 568 31.51 -8.78 -13.57
N ALA A 569 30.43 -8.54 -12.80
CA ALA A 569 29.14 -8.03 -13.29
C ALA A 569 29.13 -6.54 -13.72
N GLY A 570 30.23 -6.03 -14.25
CA GLY A 570 30.45 -4.60 -14.53
C GLY A 570 29.59 -4.00 -15.65
N LYS A 571 28.76 -4.80 -16.35
CA LYS A 571 27.75 -4.34 -17.31
C LYS A 571 26.31 -4.54 -16.82
N VAL A 572 26.12 -5.25 -15.70
CA VAL A 572 24.78 -5.50 -15.15
C VAL A 572 24.24 -4.20 -14.59
N THR A 573 23.06 -3.80 -15.03
CA THR A 573 22.38 -2.58 -14.53
C THR A 573 21.25 -2.91 -13.56
N ASN A 574 20.66 -4.10 -13.65
CA ASN A 574 19.56 -4.52 -12.79
C ASN A 574 19.85 -5.87 -12.09
N MET A 575 19.85 -5.84 -10.75
CA MET A 575 19.92 -7.02 -9.87
C MET A 575 18.69 -7.13 -8.95
N SER A 576 17.60 -6.42 -9.29
CA SER A 576 16.37 -6.45 -8.51
C SER A 576 15.82 -7.88 -8.41
N TYR A 577 15.29 -8.23 -7.24
CA TYR A 577 14.65 -9.53 -6.97
C TYR A 577 15.55 -10.78 -7.15
N MET A 578 16.86 -10.63 -7.37
CA MET A 578 17.74 -11.75 -7.77
C MET A 578 17.64 -12.98 -6.86
N PHE A 579 17.53 -12.80 -5.54
CA PHE A 579 17.35 -13.87 -4.55
C PHE A 579 16.06 -13.73 -3.74
N TYR A 580 15.06 -13.01 -4.27
CA TYR A 580 13.79 -12.80 -3.58
C TYR A 580 13.14 -14.13 -3.21
N GLY A 581 12.76 -14.32 -1.94
CA GLY A 581 12.07 -15.52 -1.47
C GLY A 581 12.87 -16.83 -1.62
N ALA A 582 14.19 -16.77 -1.85
CA ALA A 582 15.08 -17.92 -1.87
C ALA A 582 15.27 -18.51 -0.45
N ASN A 583 14.20 -19.10 0.08
CA ASN A 583 14.03 -19.49 1.48
C ASN A 583 14.99 -20.59 1.96
N ARG A 584 15.66 -21.30 1.04
CA ARG A 584 16.63 -22.36 1.36
C ARG A 584 18.08 -21.87 1.35
N LEU A 585 18.34 -20.62 0.92
CA LEU A 585 19.68 -20.09 0.73
C LEU A 585 20.36 -19.82 2.08
N THR A 586 21.32 -20.66 2.43
CA THR A 586 22.03 -20.60 3.72
C THR A 586 23.33 -19.79 3.66
N THR A 587 24.03 -19.85 2.52
CA THR A 587 25.30 -19.16 2.31
C THR A 587 25.36 -18.55 0.92
N LEU A 588 25.88 -17.33 0.87
CA LEU A 588 26.18 -16.61 -0.37
C LEU A 588 27.52 -15.90 -0.19
N ASP A 589 28.49 -16.24 -1.04
CA ASP A 589 29.77 -15.56 -1.10
C ASP A 589 29.89 -14.75 -2.40
N THR A 590 29.98 -13.44 -2.22
CA THR A 590 30.05 -12.43 -3.28
C THR A 590 31.43 -11.77 -3.37
N THR A 591 32.46 -12.38 -2.76
CA THR A 591 33.83 -11.85 -2.80
C THR A 591 34.28 -11.67 -4.25
N GLY A 592 34.72 -10.46 -4.57
CA GLY A 592 35.20 -10.10 -5.92
C GLY A 592 34.10 -9.72 -6.91
N TRP A 593 32.86 -9.54 -6.46
CA TRP A 593 31.80 -8.99 -7.31
C TRP A 593 32.12 -7.56 -7.77
N ASN A 594 31.89 -7.27 -9.05
CA ASN A 594 31.99 -5.91 -9.60
C ASN A 594 30.60 -5.37 -9.95
N THR A 595 30.05 -4.51 -9.10
CA THR A 595 28.67 -3.97 -9.21
C THR A 595 28.60 -2.52 -9.71
N LYS A 596 29.72 -1.95 -10.21
CA LYS A 596 29.86 -0.52 -10.55
C LYS A 596 28.85 0.08 -11.55
N SER A 597 28.10 -0.76 -12.25
CA SER A 597 27.10 -0.35 -13.24
C SER A 597 25.67 -0.62 -12.79
N VAL A 598 25.48 -1.27 -11.64
CA VAL A 598 24.15 -1.59 -11.11
C VAL A 598 23.48 -0.32 -10.65
N THR A 599 22.25 -0.09 -11.13
CA THR A 599 21.43 1.06 -10.75
C THR A 599 20.25 0.65 -9.87
N ASN A 600 19.82 -0.61 -9.92
CA ASN A 600 18.70 -1.13 -9.14
C ASN A 600 19.05 -2.43 -8.40
N MET A 601 18.92 -2.41 -7.07
CA MET A 601 19.07 -3.57 -6.17
C MET A 601 17.82 -3.79 -5.32
N SER A 602 16.68 -3.23 -5.71
CA SER A 602 15.42 -3.34 -4.96
C SER A 602 15.05 -4.81 -4.75
N SER A 603 14.68 -5.13 -3.52
CA SER A 603 14.19 -6.45 -3.11
C SER A 603 15.13 -7.64 -3.38
N MET A 604 16.44 -7.40 -3.58
CA MET A 604 17.39 -8.45 -3.98
C MET A 604 17.41 -9.67 -3.06
N PHE A 605 17.29 -9.47 -1.74
CA PHE A 605 17.28 -10.52 -0.71
C PHE A 605 16.00 -10.52 0.13
N THR A 606 14.92 -9.90 -0.36
CA THR A 606 13.65 -9.87 0.39
C THR A 606 13.18 -11.30 0.66
N GLY A 607 12.81 -11.60 1.90
CA GLY A 607 12.26 -12.90 2.26
C GLY A 607 13.27 -14.06 2.20
N THR A 608 14.59 -13.83 2.18
CA THR A 608 15.58 -14.91 2.38
C THR A 608 15.61 -15.32 3.86
N THR A 609 14.73 -16.24 4.26
CA THR A 609 14.44 -16.55 5.67
C THR A 609 15.57 -17.19 6.48
N VAL A 610 16.51 -17.87 5.81
CA VAL A 610 17.61 -18.61 6.48
C VAL A 610 19.00 -18.00 6.25
N LEU A 611 19.16 -17.10 5.27
CA LEU A 611 20.42 -16.44 4.96
C LEU A 611 20.82 -15.51 6.10
N GLU A 612 21.94 -15.79 6.78
CA GLU A 612 22.32 -15.03 7.98
C GLU A 612 23.21 -13.81 7.70
N THR A 613 23.94 -13.81 6.57
CA THR A 613 24.81 -12.71 6.12
C THR A 613 25.15 -12.87 4.63
N VAL A 614 25.67 -11.81 4.01
CA VAL A 614 26.19 -11.83 2.63
C VAL A 614 27.70 -11.55 2.67
N VAL A 615 28.51 -12.59 2.43
CA VAL A 615 29.97 -12.49 2.51
C VAL A 615 30.50 -11.68 1.32
N GLY A 616 31.37 -10.71 1.58
CA GLY A 616 31.96 -9.83 0.55
C GLY A 616 31.10 -8.62 0.18
N SER A 617 29.96 -8.40 0.84
CA SER A 617 29.06 -7.27 0.58
C SER A 617 29.70 -5.90 0.83
N GLU A 618 30.71 -5.85 1.71
CA GLU A 618 31.50 -4.65 2.01
C GLU A 618 32.34 -4.16 0.81
N THR A 619 32.57 -5.02 -0.20
CA THR A 619 33.39 -4.71 -1.37
C THR A 619 32.59 -4.24 -2.59
N TRP A 620 31.26 -4.17 -2.47
CA TRP A 620 30.40 -3.78 -3.59
C TRP A 620 30.53 -2.30 -3.92
N ASP A 621 30.72 -1.99 -5.20
CA ASP A 621 30.60 -0.65 -5.73
C ASP A 621 29.11 -0.37 -6.02
N VAL A 622 28.46 0.33 -5.08
CA VAL A 622 27.05 0.73 -5.19
C VAL A 622 26.89 2.20 -5.60
N SER A 623 27.97 2.85 -6.05
CA SER A 623 27.99 4.29 -6.33
C SER A 623 26.97 4.74 -7.38
N LYS A 624 26.45 3.84 -8.23
CA LYS A 624 25.40 4.14 -9.22
C LYS A 624 24.00 3.66 -8.84
N VAL A 625 23.86 2.97 -7.71
CA VAL A 625 22.57 2.44 -7.27
C VAL A 625 21.68 3.60 -6.84
N THR A 626 20.48 3.68 -7.41
CA THR A 626 19.49 4.70 -7.06
C THR A 626 18.36 4.13 -6.19
N ASN A 627 18.10 2.82 -6.28
CA ASN A 627 17.02 2.15 -5.57
C ASN A 627 17.52 0.91 -4.79
N MET A 628 17.35 0.95 -3.46
CA MET A 628 17.63 -0.15 -2.53
C MET A 628 16.40 -0.54 -1.70
N SER A 629 15.19 -0.20 -2.17
CA SER A 629 13.96 -0.45 -1.42
C SER A 629 13.79 -1.94 -1.11
N SER A 630 13.40 -2.27 0.12
CA SER A 630 13.14 -3.64 0.60
C SER A 630 14.29 -4.64 0.46
N MET A 631 15.51 -4.20 0.13
CA MET A 631 16.61 -5.08 -0.29
C MET A 631 16.86 -6.29 0.63
N PHE A 632 16.77 -6.10 1.95
CA PHE A 632 16.94 -7.13 2.97
C PHE A 632 15.69 -7.29 3.87
N GLY A 633 14.53 -6.80 3.43
CA GLY A 633 13.28 -6.84 4.18
C GLY A 633 12.54 -8.18 4.12
N ALA A 634 11.35 -8.24 4.70
CA ALA A 634 10.43 -9.37 4.54
C ALA A 634 9.57 -9.27 3.29
N ASP A 635 9.05 -10.41 2.84
CA ASP A 635 8.06 -10.48 1.78
C ASP A 635 6.67 -10.08 2.30
N HIS A 636 6.13 -8.95 1.82
CA HIS A 636 4.82 -8.41 2.24
C HIS A 636 3.65 -9.34 1.92
N TYR A 637 3.80 -10.28 0.98
CA TYR A 637 2.74 -11.21 0.59
C TYR A 637 2.66 -12.45 1.50
N ALA A 638 3.67 -12.69 2.33
CA ALA A 638 3.73 -13.84 3.22
C ALA A 638 4.34 -13.46 4.57
N ALA A 639 3.50 -13.20 5.58
CA ALA A 639 3.92 -12.78 6.94
C ALA A 639 4.89 -13.77 7.66
N SER A 640 5.05 -15.00 7.14
CA SER A 640 6.04 -15.97 7.60
C SER A 640 7.46 -15.77 7.03
N ASN A 641 7.59 -15.01 5.94
CA ASN A 641 8.83 -14.89 5.17
C ASN A 641 9.65 -13.66 5.62
N LYS A 642 10.05 -13.68 6.89
CA LYS A 642 10.90 -12.65 7.49
C LYS A 642 12.35 -12.77 7.03
N SER A 643 13.10 -11.67 7.01
CA SER A 643 14.52 -11.71 6.65
C SER A 643 15.34 -12.54 7.65
N GLY A 644 16.21 -13.40 7.12
CA GLY A 644 17.10 -14.25 7.90
C GLY A 644 18.36 -13.54 8.42
N ILE A 645 18.65 -12.33 7.91
CA ILE A 645 19.91 -11.62 8.12
C ILE A 645 20.10 -11.31 9.61
N LYS A 646 21.27 -11.67 10.14
CA LYS A 646 21.69 -11.37 11.51
C LYS A 646 22.71 -10.24 11.57
N THR A 647 23.67 -10.26 10.66
CA THR A 647 24.77 -9.29 10.61
C THR A 647 25.07 -8.94 9.17
N LEU A 648 25.37 -7.66 8.93
CA LEU A 648 25.75 -7.17 7.61
C LEU A 648 26.79 -6.06 7.75
N ASP A 649 27.80 -6.09 6.89
CA ASP A 649 28.79 -5.03 6.76
C ASP A 649 28.62 -4.33 5.41
N ILE A 650 28.21 -3.07 5.46
CA ILE A 650 28.05 -2.19 4.30
C ILE A 650 28.97 -0.97 4.39
N SER A 651 30.06 -1.06 5.15
CA SER A 651 30.97 0.06 5.39
C SER A 651 31.67 0.59 4.13
N GLY A 652 31.80 -0.22 3.08
CA GLY A 652 32.37 0.20 1.80
C GLY A 652 31.38 0.84 0.82
N TRP A 653 30.10 1.00 1.20
CA TRP A 653 29.06 1.47 0.28
C TRP A 653 29.05 2.99 0.11
N ASP A 654 29.21 3.47 -1.12
CA ASP A 654 28.90 4.85 -1.50
C ASP A 654 27.42 4.97 -1.90
N VAL A 655 26.59 5.45 -0.98
CA VAL A 655 25.14 5.60 -1.16
C VAL A 655 24.72 6.96 -1.75
N SER A 656 25.66 7.77 -2.24
CA SER A 656 25.40 9.14 -2.69
C SER A 656 24.43 9.28 -3.87
N ASN A 657 24.19 8.23 -4.64
CA ASN A 657 23.15 8.23 -5.69
C ASN A 657 21.83 7.58 -5.26
N VAL A 658 21.74 7.01 -4.07
CA VAL A 658 20.54 6.31 -3.58
C VAL A 658 19.46 7.33 -3.21
N THR A 659 18.32 7.26 -3.89
CA THR A 659 17.17 8.14 -3.64
C THR A 659 16.09 7.48 -2.78
N THR A 660 16.05 6.15 -2.72
CA THR A 660 15.08 5.41 -1.90
C THR A 660 15.70 4.19 -1.20
N MET A 661 15.49 4.15 0.12
CA MET A 661 15.84 3.05 1.03
C MET A 661 14.61 2.59 1.84
N GLN A 662 13.41 2.90 1.34
CA GLN A 662 12.17 2.50 2.00
C GLN A 662 12.16 1.00 2.25
N TYR A 663 11.76 0.58 3.45
CA TYR A 663 11.64 -0.82 3.86
C TYR A 663 12.92 -1.67 3.79
N MET A 664 14.12 -1.08 3.60
CA MET A 664 15.34 -1.82 3.28
C MET A 664 15.61 -3.01 4.22
N PHE A 665 15.32 -2.87 5.52
CA PHE A 665 15.44 -3.91 6.55
C PHE A 665 14.11 -4.16 7.29
N GLU A 666 12.96 -3.87 6.67
CA GLU A 666 11.65 -4.06 7.29
C GLU A 666 11.43 -5.53 7.71
N TYR A 667 10.99 -5.77 8.95
CA TYR A 667 10.84 -7.11 9.54
C TYR A 667 12.11 -7.98 9.47
N ALA A 668 13.30 -7.36 9.49
CA ALA A 668 14.54 -8.06 9.77
C ALA A 668 14.68 -8.35 11.28
N ASP A 669 13.76 -9.16 11.81
CA ASP A 669 13.62 -9.47 13.24
C ASP A 669 14.88 -10.10 13.86
N ARG A 670 15.75 -10.70 13.03
CA ARG A 670 17.00 -11.37 13.46
C ARG A 670 18.23 -10.47 13.36
N LEU A 671 18.14 -9.31 12.71
CA LEU A 671 19.25 -8.39 12.54
C LEU A 671 19.67 -7.88 13.91
N THR A 672 20.90 -8.17 14.34
CA THR A 672 21.45 -7.69 15.63
C THR A 672 22.41 -6.53 15.44
N THR A 673 23.18 -6.54 14.35
CA THR A 673 24.25 -5.57 14.09
C THR A 673 24.34 -5.24 12.60
N LEU A 674 24.43 -3.94 12.31
CA LEU A 674 24.75 -3.41 10.98
C LEU A 674 26.01 -2.55 11.10
N THR A 675 26.97 -2.71 10.20
CA THR A 675 28.17 -1.87 10.14
C THR A 675 28.11 -0.96 8.93
N THR A 676 28.29 0.35 9.16
CA THR A 676 28.26 1.41 8.13
C THR A 676 29.46 2.35 8.30
N SER A 677 29.80 3.11 7.27
CA SER A 677 30.80 4.19 7.33
C SER A 677 30.48 5.24 6.26
N ASN A 678 30.68 6.53 6.55
CA ASN A 678 30.48 7.66 5.61
C ASN A 678 29.13 7.62 4.86
N PHE A 679 28.06 7.22 5.53
CA PHE A 679 26.77 6.94 4.90
C PHE A 679 26.07 8.23 4.47
N THR A 680 26.16 8.58 3.19
CA THR A 680 25.72 9.87 2.63
C THR A 680 24.71 9.67 1.51
N PRO A 681 23.42 9.43 1.79
CA PRO A 681 22.43 9.12 0.77
C PRO A 681 21.95 10.35 -0.03
N GLY A 682 21.77 10.16 -1.34
CA GLY A 682 21.01 11.05 -2.23
C GLY A 682 21.81 12.06 -3.06
N VAL A 683 21.34 12.31 -4.29
CA VAL A 683 21.90 13.31 -5.21
C VAL A 683 21.52 14.73 -4.82
N SER A 684 22.18 15.73 -5.39
CA SER A 684 22.02 17.13 -4.97
C SER A 684 20.57 17.68 -5.05
N THR A 685 19.68 17.09 -5.87
CA THR A 685 18.38 17.66 -6.26
C THR A 685 17.11 16.91 -5.80
N SER A 686 17.14 15.59 -5.51
CA SER A 686 15.95 14.82 -5.10
C SER A 686 16.05 14.34 -3.66
N GLY A 687 15.02 14.58 -2.84
CA GLY A 687 14.96 14.12 -1.45
C GLY A 687 15.05 12.60 -1.33
N VAL A 688 15.63 12.13 -0.21
CA VAL A 688 15.79 10.69 0.08
C VAL A 688 14.64 10.20 0.94
N ASN A 689 14.07 9.06 0.55
CA ASN A 689 13.03 8.36 1.32
C ASN A 689 13.63 7.21 2.16
N MET A 690 13.56 7.32 3.49
CA MET A 690 13.96 6.30 4.48
C MET A 690 12.76 5.74 5.26
N ASN A 691 11.55 5.85 4.70
CA ASN A 691 10.32 5.33 5.30
C ASN A 691 10.50 3.87 5.73
N ARG A 692 10.28 3.60 7.02
CA ARG A 692 10.26 2.25 7.60
C ARG A 692 11.50 1.40 7.32
N MET A 693 12.65 2.05 7.12
CA MET A 693 13.92 1.37 6.80
C MET A 693 14.27 0.25 7.79
N PHE A 694 14.02 0.46 9.09
CA PHE A 694 14.24 -0.51 10.18
C PHE A 694 12.95 -0.81 10.96
N GLU A 695 11.78 -0.75 10.31
CA GLU A 695 10.54 -1.12 10.98
C GLU A 695 10.61 -2.61 11.42
N LYS A 696 10.26 -2.87 12.69
CA LYS A 696 10.16 -4.19 13.32
C LYS A 696 11.48 -4.98 13.38
N THR A 697 12.62 -4.32 13.37
CA THR A 697 13.91 -4.95 13.67
C THR A 697 14.10 -5.16 15.18
N TYR A 698 13.30 -6.04 15.80
CA TYR A 698 13.24 -6.19 17.26
C TYR A 698 14.57 -6.61 17.91
N ALA A 699 15.38 -7.41 17.21
CA ALA A 699 16.68 -7.85 17.70
C ALA A 699 17.81 -6.85 17.44
N LEU A 700 17.57 -5.78 16.67
CA LEU A 700 18.60 -4.79 16.34
C LEU A 700 19.11 -4.18 17.63
N VAL A 701 20.40 -4.26 17.88
CA VAL A 701 21.03 -3.71 19.07
C VAL A 701 21.81 -2.46 18.72
N THR A 702 22.56 -2.50 17.62
CA THR A 702 23.57 -1.48 17.30
C THR A 702 23.69 -1.33 15.78
N ILE A 703 23.80 -0.08 15.33
CA ILE A 703 24.31 0.28 14.00
C ILE A 703 25.67 0.96 14.22
N ASN A 704 26.76 0.29 13.84
CA ASN A 704 28.10 0.89 13.90
C ASN A 704 28.21 1.95 12.81
N GLY A 705 28.64 3.16 13.18
CA GLY A 705 28.75 4.30 12.26
C GLY A 705 27.46 5.11 12.07
N ILE A 706 26.39 4.86 12.83
CA ILE A 706 25.12 5.62 12.74
C ILE A 706 25.30 7.13 12.98
N THR A 707 26.31 7.49 13.78
CA THR A 707 26.68 8.86 14.10
C THR A 707 27.33 9.60 12.93
N ASP A 708 27.83 8.87 11.93
CA ASP A 708 28.56 9.44 10.78
C ASP A 708 27.65 9.63 9.56
N TRP A 709 26.33 9.42 9.72
CA TRP A 709 25.37 9.51 8.64
C TRP A 709 25.08 10.97 8.27
N ASP A 710 25.22 11.31 6.98
CA ASP A 710 24.79 12.60 6.45
C ASP A 710 23.31 12.52 6.03
N THR A 711 22.44 13.07 6.88
CA THR A 711 20.98 13.08 6.65
C THR A 711 20.47 14.36 5.95
N THR A 712 21.36 15.24 5.46
CA THR A 712 21.01 16.57 4.89
C THR A 712 20.12 16.54 3.64
N LYS A 713 19.94 15.35 3.05
CA LYS A 713 19.08 15.11 1.87
C LYS A 713 17.84 14.28 2.19
N VAL A 714 17.70 13.76 3.40
CA VAL A 714 16.56 12.93 3.79
C VAL A 714 15.32 13.80 3.95
N THR A 715 14.23 13.39 3.31
CA THR A 715 12.94 14.08 3.36
C THR A 715 11.86 13.29 4.08
N ASP A 716 11.99 11.96 4.17
CA ASP A 716 11.00 11.10 4.86
C ASP A 716 11.72 10.14 5.82
N MET A 717 11.44 10.28 7.12
CA MET A 717 11.91 9.38 8.20
C MET A 717 10.73 8.67 8.88
N SER A 718 9.55 8.68 8.27
CA SER A 718 8.36 8.11 8.88
C SER A 718 8.51 6.61 9.13
N GLY A 719 8.24 6.18 10.35
CA GLY A 719 8.39 4.79 10.79
C GLY A 719 9.81 4.22 10.75
N MET A 720 10.85 5.04 10.52
CA MET A 720 12.22 4.56 10.26
C MET A 720 12.72 3.52 11.28
N PHE A 721 12.42 3.71 12.57
CA PHE A 721 12.77 2.82 13.68
C PHE A 721 11.53 2.27 14.42
N GLN A 722 10.37 2.24 13.76
CA GLN A 722 9.12 1.76 14.34
C GLN A 722 9.29 0.31 14.83
N ASN A 723 8.99 0.05 16.11
CA ASN A 723 9.13 -1.26 16.76
C ASN A 723 10.53 -1.87 16.64
N SER A 724 11.57 -1.04 16.47
CA SER A 724 12.95 -1.51 16.44
C SER A 724 13.50 -1.73 17.86
N GLY A 725 14.53 -2.59 17.96
CA GLY A 725 15.28 -2.80 19.18
C GLY A 725 16.44 -1.82 19.39
N ILE A 726 16.61 -0.83 18.51
CA ILE A 726 17.84 -0.04 18.37
C ILE A 726 18.30 0.60 19.70
N MET A 727 19.60 0.52 19.94
CA MET A 727 20.34 1.19 21.01
C MET A 727 21.61 1.82 20.40
N ASN A 728 22.51 2.37 21.22
CA ASN A 728 23.72 3.03 20.74
C ASN A 728 24.75 2.07 20.13
N SER A 729 25.73 2.62 19.41
CA SER A 729 26.78 1.84 18.74
C SER A 729 27.77 1.15 19.68
N ASP A 730 27.85 1.58 20.94
CA ASP A 730 28.67 0.94 21.99
C ASP A 730 27.89 -0.10 22.82
N GLY A 731 26.62 -0.34 22.48
CA GLY A 731 25.71 -1.19 23.25
C GLY A 731 25.10 -0.51 24.48
N ALA A 732 25.37 0.78 24.71
CA ALA A 732 24.67 1.58 25.70
C ALA A 732 23.22 1.85 25.26
N THR A 733 22.31 1.98 26.22
CA THR A 733 20.87 2.20 25.97
C THR A 733 20.52 3.63 25.52
N ASN A 734 21.52 4.51 25.42
CA ASN A 734 21.38 5.92 25.11
C ASN A 734 21.78 6.17 23.66
N LEU A 735 20.82 6.30 22.75
CA LEU A 735 21.10 6.58 21.34
C LEU A 735 21.57 8.03 21.19
N ASP A 736 22.86 8.21 20.97
CA ASP A 736 23.48 9.52 20.79
C ASP A 736 23.65 9.84 19.30
N LEU A 737 22.80 10.74 18.78
CA LEU A 737 22.88 11.21 17.40
C LEU A 737 23.56 12.59 17.30
N HIS A 738 24.18 13.03 18.40
CA HIS A 738 24.94 14.26 18.53
C HIS A 738 26.41 13.91 18.80
N THR A 739 27.23 13.82 17.75
CA THR A 739 28.68 13.67 17.92
C THR A 739 29.46 14.67 17.06
N ASN A 740 30.67 14.98 17.54
CA ASN A 740 31.58 16.04 17.10
C ASN A 740 31.89 16.04 15.59
N GLY A 741 30.96 16.53 14.76
CA GLY A 741 31.19 16.88 13.35
C GLY A 741 30.15 16.38 12.33
N THR A 742 29.27 15.44 12.69
CA THR A 742 28.30 14.79 11.76
C THR A 742 26.94 14.56 12.40
N ALA A 743 26.44 15.54 13.17
CA ALA A 743 25.10 15.43 13.74
C ALA A 743 24.03 15.30 12.66
N TRP A 744 23.00 14.48 12.93
CA TRP A 744 21.90 14.30 11.99
C TRP A 744 21.22 15.64 11.67
N ASN A 745 21.18 15.99 10.39
CA ASN A 745 20.48 17.17 9.91
C ASN A 745 19.08 16.79 9.42
N VAL A 746 18.09 17.09 10.26
CA VAL A 746 16.68 16.79 9.99
C VAL A 746 15.91 17.95 9.34
N SER A 747 16.58 19.02 8.91
CA SER A 747 15.93 20.26 8.42
C SER A 747 15.10 20.11 7.16
N LYS A 748 15.33 19.06 6.37
CA LYS A 748 14.54 18.75 5.17
C LYS A 748 13.52 17.64 5.37
N VAL A 749 13.49 17.02 6.54
CA VAL A 749 12.55 15.95 6.84
C VAL A 749 11.16 16.56 6.96
N THR A 750 10.26 16.17 6.08
CA THR A 750 8.88 16.67 6.02
C THR A 750 7.94 15.86 6.91
N THR A 751 8.26 14.59 7.19
CA THR A 751 7.49 13.73 8.10
C THR A 751 8.40 12.91 9.01
N MET A 752 8.10 12.98 10.30
CA MET A 752 8.70 12.13 11.35
C MET A 752 7.66 11.23 12.01
N ALA A 753 6.49 11.06 11.35
CA ALA A 753 5.40 10.28 11.90
C ALA A 753 5.84 8.85 12.21
N ASN A 754 5.54 8.37 13.41
CA ASN A 754 5.90 7.04 13.90
C ASN A 754 7.41 6.70 13.92
N MET A 755 8.32 7.67 13.76
CA MET A 755 9.77 7.39 13.58
C MET A 755 10.33 6.42 14.61
N PHE A 756 9.98 6.57 15.90
CA PHE A 756 10.38 5.67 16.99
C PHE A 756 9.19 4.98 17.66
N TYR A 757 8.03 4.90 16.99
CA TYR A 757 6.84 4.27 17.54
C TYR A 757 7.16 2.88 18.10
N GLY A 758 6.86 2.60 19.36
CA GLY A 758 7.08 1.28 19.97
C GLY A 758 8.54 0.82 20.06
N ALA A 759 9.53 1.72 19.90
CA ALA A 759 10.96 1.41 20.08
C ALA A 759 11.30 1.18 21.57
N ASN A 760 10.88 0.02 22.09
CA ASN A 760 10.83 -0.29 23.53
C ASN A 760 12.18 -0.53 24.20
N ARG A 761 13.30 -0.42 23.49
CA ARG A 761 14.66 -0.52 24.04
C ARG A 761 15.40 0.81 24.10
N LEU A 762 14.86 1.84 23.45
CA LEU A 762 15.39 3.19 23.50
C LEU A 762 15.11 3.79 24.88
N ILE A 763 16.16 4.10 25.65
CA ILE A 763 16.04 4.70 26.99
C ILE A 763 16.23 6.21 26.92
N GLU A 764 17.19 6.67 26.14
CA GLU A 764 17.50 8.09 25.97
C GLU A 764 17.81 8.37 24.51
N LEU A 765 17.32 9.50 24.00
CA LEU A 765 17.67 10.03 22.69
C LEU A 765 18.36 11.38 22.87
N ASN A 766 19.61 11.50 22.43
CA ASN A 766 20.27 12.80 22.31
C ASN A 766 20.11 13.35 20.89
N ALA A 767 19.33 14.44 20.79
CA ALA A 767 18.92 15.08 19.55
C ALA A 767 19.16 16.60 19.61
N THR A 768 20.25 17.03 20.25
CA THR A 768 20.58 18.45 20.52
C THR A 768 20.71 19.32 19.27
N ASP A 769 21.16 18.76 18.15
CA ASP A 769 21.32 19.52 16.90
C ASP A 769 20.13 19.44 15.95
N TRP A 770 19.05 18.77 16.36
CA TRP A 770 17.89 18.59 15.48
C TRP A 770 17.14 19.91 15.27
N LYS A 771 16.95 20.25 13.98
CA LYS A 771 16.17 21.40 13.54
C LYS A 771 15.10 20.95 12.56
N PRO A 772 13.96 20.42 13.00
CA PRO A 772 12.94 19.83 12.13
C PRO A 772 12.11 20.89 11.37
N THR A 773 12.78 21.86 10.75
CA THR A 773 12.16 23.06 10.16
C THR A 773 11.20 22.76 9.01
N SER A 774 11.31 21.63 8.32
CA SER A 774 10.39 21.26 7.24
C SER A 774 9.29 20.29 7.68
N ALA A 775 9.32 19.82 8.93
CA ALA A 775 8.41 18.77 9.39
C ALA A 775 6.98 19.33 9.50
N THR A 776 6.03 18.66 8.84
CA THR A 776 4.60 19.01 8.91
C THR A 776 3.84 18.12 9.89
N THR A 777 4.35 16.92 10.19
CA THR A 777 3.77 15.99 11.15
C THR A 777 4.85 15.27 11.97
N MET A 778 4.59 15.18 13.28
CA MET A 778 5.33 14.36 14.24
C MET A 778 4.41 13.38 14.96
N ALA A 779 3.26 13.06 14.33
CA ALA A 779 2.25 12.20 14.92
C ALA A 779 2.85 10.84 15.32
N ASN A 780 2.56 10.40 16.54
CA ASN A 780 3.00 9.12 17.09
C ASN A 780 4.53 8.90 17.13
N MET A 781 5.36 9.94 16.96
CA MET A 781 6.81 9.80 16.81
C MET A 781 7.46 8.94 17.90
N PHE A 782 7.06 9.11 19.16
CA PHE A 782 7.51 8.36 20.32
C PHE A 782 6.34 7.60 21.00
N SER A 783 5.24 7.36 20.28
CA SER A 783 4.10 6.69 20.88
C SER A 783 4.44 5.25 21.25
N GLY A 784 4.08 4.84 22.47
CA GLY A 784 4.34 3.50 22.97
C GLY A 784 5.82 3.17 23.19
N THR A 785 6.75 4.15 23.21
CA THR A 785 8.15 3.91 23.62
C THR A 785 8.23 3.73 25.14
N THR A 786 7.99 2.51 25.63
CA THR A 786 7.83 2.23 27.07
C THR A 786 9.10 2.45 27.91
N ALA A 787 10.28 2.37 27.29
CA ALA A 787 11.57 2.55 27.96
C ALA A 787 12.14 3.98 27.86
N LEU A 788 11.68 4.81 26.92
CA LEU A 788 12.24 6.14 26.65
C LEU A 788 11.96 7.07 27.82
N GLU A 789 12.98 7.42 28.60
CA GLU A 789 12.85 8.27 29.78
C GLU A 789 13.04 9.76 29.49
N LYS A 790 13.86 10.11 28.50
CA LYS A 790 14.23 11.50 28.16
C LYS A 790 14.62 11.69 26.68
N VAL A 791 14.28 12.85 26.12
CA VAL A 791 14.79 13.36 24.84
C VAL A 791 15.61 14.62 25.11
N VAL A 792 16.93 14.55 24.93
CA VAL A 792 17.87 15.66 25.19
C VAL A 792 17.90 16.59 23.97
N GLY A 793 17.79 17.90 24.21
CA GLY A 793 17.84 18.92 23.16
C GLY A 793 16.48 19.26 22.54
N SER A 794 15.40 18.61 22.99
CA SER A 794 14.04 18.86 22.48
C SER A 794 13.59 20.30 22.65
N GLU A 795 14.12 21.03 23.62
CA GLU A 795 13.87 22.45 23.86
C GLU A 795 14.37 23.37 22.74
N THR A 796 15.27 22.89 21.88
CA THR A 796 15.87 23.67 20.78
C THR A 796 15.21 23.41 19.42
N TRP A 797 14.24 22.50 19.35
CA TRP A 797 13.61 22.11 18.10
C TRP A 797 12.74 23.23 17.53
N ASP A 798 12.99 23.60 16.28
CA ASP A 798 12.08 24.44 15.50
C ASP A 798 10.95 23.58 14.91
N VAL A 799 9.80 23.58 15.61
CA VAL A 799 8.58 22.87 15.22
C VAL A 799 7.54 23.80 14.57
N SER A 800 7.95 25.00 14.15
CA SER A 800 7.03 26.04 13.67
C SER A 800 6.18 25.59 12.47
N ASN A 801 6.64 24.65 11.63
CA ASN A 801 5.87 24.12 10.51
C ASN A 801 5.01 22.88 10.83
N VAL A 802 5.08 22.36 12.04
CA VAL A 802 4.34 21.16 12.44
C VAL A 802 2.85 21.50 12.63
N THR A 803 1.99 20.73 11.97
CA THR A 803 0.52 20.87 12.03
C THR A 803 -0.13 19.77 12.88
N ASP A 804 0.52 18.62 13.03
CA ASP A 804 0.00 17.44 13.73
C ASP A 804 1.03 16.86 14.72
N MET A 805 0.69 16.93 16.01
CA MET A 805 1.45 16.37 17.13
C MET A 805 0.66 15.26 17.84
N SER A 806 -0.33 14.67 17.18
CA SER A 806 -1.24 13.71 17.79
C SER A 806 -0.47 12.50 18.32
N ALA A 807 -0.73 12.13 19.58
CA ALA A 807 -0.12 11.01 20.28
C ALA A 807 1.42 10.97 20.26
N MET A 808 2.11 12.09 20.03
CA MET A 808 3.56 12.14 19.84
C MET A 808 4.33 11.41 20.96
N PHE A 809 3.91 11.56 22.21
CA PHE A 809 4.45 10.90 23.40
C PHE A 809 3.38 10.06 24.14
N GLY A 810 2.30 9.70 23.46
CA GLY A 810 1.16 8.99 24.05
C GLY A 810 1.29 7.47 23.97
N ALA A 811 0.16 6.78 24.18
CA ALA A 811 0.00 5.35 23.93
C ALA A 811 -1.09 5.11 22.88
N THR A 812 -0.87 4.20 21.93
CA THR A 812 -1.82 3.87 20.85
C THR A 812 -2.75 2.69 21.13
N ASN A 813 -2.44 1.86 22.14
CA ASN A 813 -3.27 0.74 22.54
C ASN A 813 -3.55 0.85 24.03
N TYR A 814 -4.83 1.08 24.38
CA TYR A 814 -5.38 1.24 25.74
C TYR A 814 -5.18 0.02 26.67
N THR A 815 -4.31 -0.92 26.31
CA THR A 815 -3.88 -2.02 27.17
C THR A 815 -2.74 -1.54 28.08
N THR A 816 -2.63 -2.10 29.28
CA THR A 816 -1.74 -1.61 30.36
C THR A 816 -0.25 -1.62 30.05
N ASN A 817 0.18 -2.19 28.91
CA ASN A 817 1.57 -2.55 28.64
C ASN A 817 2.28 -1.64 27.62
N ASN A 818 1.59 -0.69 26.98
CA ASN A 818 2.15 0.18 25.93
C ASN A 818 2.21 1.66 26.34
N LYS A 819 2.41 1.94 27.63
CA LYS A 819 2.47 3.30 28.17
C LYS A 819 3.74 4.01 27.75
N SER A 820 3.70 5.32 27.56
CA SER A 820 4.91 6.11 27.30
C SER A 820 5.88 6.06 28.48
N GLY A 821 7.16 5.90 28.17
CA GLY A 821 8.25 5.84 29.14
C GLY A 821 8.66 7.19 29.72
N ILE A 822 8.25 8.29 29.07
CA ILE A 822 8.84 9.63 29.27
C ILE A 822 8.65 10.08 30.72
N ARG A 823 9.71 10.57 31.35
CA ARG A 823 9.69 11.05 32.75
C ARG A 823 9.65 12.57 32.85
N THR A 824 10.46 13.22 32.04
CA THR A 824 10.62 14.67 32.00
C THR A 824 10.78 15.10 30.55
N LEU A 825 10.20 16.23 30.19
CA LEU A 825 10.33 16.80 28.86
C LEU A 825 10.38 18.33 28.97
N ASP A 826 11.27 18.94 28.19
CA ASP A 826 11.35 20.39 28.03
C ASP A 826 10.98 20.74 26.59
N ILE A 827 9.86 21.43 26.42
CA ILE A 827 9.38 21.93 25.12
C ILE A 827 9.29 23.45 25.12
N SER A 828 10.08 24.11 25.97
CA SER A 828 9.99 25.57 26.15
C SER A 828 10.30 26.38 24.89
N GLY A 829 11.12 25.87 23.97
CA GLY A 829 11.41 26.54 22.70
C GLY A 829 10.46 26.23 21.55
N TRP A 830 9.38 25.47 21.77
CA TRP A 830 8.48 25.07 20.68
C TRP A 830 7.52 26.19 20.27
N ASP A 831 7.58 26.58 18.99
CA ASP A 831 6.52 27.38 18.34
C ASP A 831 5.42 26.45 17.81
N VAL A 832 4.28 26.43 18.50
CA VAL A 832 3.12 25.59 18.17
C VAL A 832 2.01 26.34 17.41
N SER A 833 2.31 27.52 16.86
CA SER A 833 1.33 28.40 16.21
C SER A 833 0.64 27.81 14.98
N ASN A 834 1.26 26.84 14.31
CA ASN A 834 0.69 26.12 13.16
C ASN A 834 0.04 24.78 13.53
N VAL A 835 0.11 24.35 14.80
CA VAL A 835 -0.46 23.07 15.23
C VAL A 835 -1.98 23.13 15.24
N THR A 836 -2.60 22.17 14.55
CA THR A 836 -4.07 21.99 14.48
C THR A 836 -4.58 20.91 15.43
N THR A 837 -3.74 19.94 15.79
CA THR A 837 -4.11 18.85 16.69
C THR A 837 -2.94 18.44 17.59
N MET A 838 -3.25 18.35 18.88
CA MET A 838 -2.42 17.75 19.95
C MET A 838 -3.20 16.61 20.62
N GLN A 839 -4.11 15.99 19.88
CA GLN A 839 -4.97 14.94 20.40
C GLN A 839 -4.11 13.80 20.96
N TYR A 840 -4.38 13.39 22.19
CA TYR A 840 -3.66 12.30 22.87
C TYR A 840 -2.15 12.50 23.05
N MET A 841 -1.60 13.70 22.86
CA MET A 841 -0.14 13.94 22.78
C MET A 841 0.66 13.26 23.89
N PHE A 842 0.14 13.24 25.12
CA PHE A 842 0.71 12.57 26.29
C PHE A 842 -0.26 11.56 26.93
N GLU A 843 -1.28 11.07 26.20
CA GLU A 843 -2.25 10.16 26.80
C GLU A 843 -1.56 8.87 27.32
N TYR A 844 -1.84 8.48 28.57
CA TYR A 844 -1.17 7.37 29.27
C TYR A 844 0.34 7.52 29.47
N ALA A 845 0.90 8.73 29.42
CA ALA A 845 2.26 9.01 29.89
C ALA A 845 2.33 9.02 31.43
N ASP A 846 2.03 7.88 32.05
CA ASP A 846 1.96 7.73 33.51
C ASP A 846 3.30 7.98 34.22
N ARG A 847 4.44 7.91 33.52
CA ARG A 847 5.76 8.16 34.12
C ARG A 847 6.17 9.63 34.07
N LEU A 848 5.46 10.46 33.30
CA LEU A 848 5.73 11.89 33.16
C LEU A 848 5.40 12.56 34.48
N THR A 849 6.39 13.18 35.11
CA THR A 849 6.21 13.90 36.39
C THR A 849 6.16 15.40 36.21
N THR A 850 6.96 15.93 35.29
CA THR A 850 7.09 17.37 35.02
C THR A 850 7.23 17.63 33.52
N LEU A 851 6.58 18.69 33.05
CA LEU A 851 6.71 19.22 31.69
C LEU A 851 7.08 20.70 31.78
N THR A 852 8.09 21.14 31.04
CA THR A 852 8.44 22.56 30.93
C THR A 852 7.96 23.11 29.59
N THR A 853 7.25 24.24 29.64
CA THR A 853 6.73 24.95 28.46
C THR A 853 7.01 26.46 28.60
N SER A 854 7.02 27.19 27.49
CA SER A 854 7.04 28.67 27.50
C SER A 854 6.37 29.20 26.23
N ASN A 855 5.68 30.35 26.32
CA ASN A 855 5.03 31.01 25.18
C ASN A 855 4.18 30.09 24.27
N PHE A 856 3.48 29.13 24.87
CA PHE A 856 2.76 28.08 24.14
C PHE A 856 1.47 28.63 23.51
N THR A 857 1.45 28.82 22.19
CA THR A 857 0.37 29.53 21.47
C THR A 857 -0.24 28.71 20.32
N PRO A 858 -1.08 27.70 20.61
CA PRO A 858 -1.59 26.77 19.58
C PRO A 858 -2.46 27.44 18.52
N GLY A 859 -2.21 27.13 17.25
CA GLY A 859 -3.13 27.33 16.13
C GLY A 859 -3.47 28.77 15.76
N VAL A 860 -2.61 29.73 16.07
CA VAL A 860 -2.76 31.14 15.65
C VAL A 860 -3.00 31.28 14.14
N SER A 861 -2.43 30.40 13.32
CA SER A 861 -2.57 30.43 11.85
C SER A 861 -3.76 29.63 11.29
N THR A 862 -4.58 28.99 12.13
CA THR A 862 -5.62 28.04 11.68
C THR A 862 -6.99 28.30 12.33
N SER A 863 -8.04 27.63 11.84
CA SER A 863 -9.44 27.86 12.26
C SER A 863 -9.87 27.14 13.53
N GLY A 864 -8.98 26.39 14.20
CA GLY A 864 -9.28 25.73 15.47
C GLY A 864 -8.29 24.63 15.83
N VAL A 865 -8.04 24.44 17.13
CA VAL A 865 -7.11 23.43 17.65
C VAL A 865 -7.83 22.42 18.54
N THR A 866 -7.57 21.14 18.32
CA THR A 866 -8.03 20.06 19.20
C THR A 866 -6.94 19.65 20.19
N MET A 867 -7.24 19.74 21.48
CA MET A 867 -6.41 19.27 22.62
C MET A 867 -7.08 18.09 23.36
N ASN A 868 -7.94 17.36 22.65
CA ASN A 868 -8.69 16.25 23.25
C ASN A 868 -7.72 15.22 23.87
N ARG A 869 -7.90 15.00 25.18
CA ARG A 869 -7.06 14.10 25.99
C ARG A 869 -5.54 14.31 25.87
N MET A 870 -5.10 15.55 25.65
CA MET A 870 -3.67 15.87 25.55
C MET A 870 -2.86 15.31 26.73
N PHE A 871 -3.37 15.41 27.96
CA PHE A 871 -2.80 14.83 29.19
C PHE A 871 -3.74 13.78 29.81
N GLY A 872 -4.52 13.09 28.98
CA GLY A 872 -5.43 12.05 29.47
C GLY A 872 -4.66 10.93 30.16
N ARG A 873 -5.02 10.62 31.40
CA ARG A 873 -4.50 9.50 32.21
C ARG A 873 -2.99 9.59 32.41
N THR A 874 -2.44 10.79 32.59
CA THR A 874 -1.06 11.03 33.04
C THR A 874 -1.01 11.05 34.56
N SER A 875 -1.18 9.90 35.22
CA SER A 875 -1.50 9.83 36.66
C SER A 875 -0.42 10.35 37.61
N ASN A 876 0.84 10.47 37.16
CA ASN A 876 1.93 11.04 37.96
C ASN A 876 2.38 12.44 37.49
N LEU A 877 1.75 13.02 36.47
CA LEU A 877 2.08 14.38 36.02
C LEU A 877 1.66 15.36 37.12
N GLU A 878 2.62 15.94 37.83
CA GLU A 878 2.31 16.77 39.00
C GLU A 878 2.20 18.26 38.63
N THR A 879 3.07 18.74 37.75
CA THR A 879 3.16 20.16 37.37
C THR A 879 3.53 20.34 35.90
N ILE A 880 3.04 21.42 35.30
CA ILE A 880 3.44 21.92 33.99
C ILE A 880 3.99 23.34 34.20
N ALA A 881 5.31 23.51 34.08
CA ALA A 881 5.92 24.83 34.18
C ALA A 881 5.59 25.67 32.95
N GLY A 882 5.20 26.93 33.16
CA GLY A 882 4.78 27.86 32.10
C GLY A 882 3.33 27.67 31.61
N ILE A 883 2.52 26.84 32.27
CA ILE A 883 1.11 26.60 31.87
C ILE A 883 0.25 27.87 31.87
N THR A 884 0.59 28.84 32.73
CA THR A 884 -0.07 30.14 32.83
C THR A 884 0.14 31.00 31.59
N ASP A 885 1.23 30.79 30.85
CA ASP A 885 1.59 31.62 29.70
C ASP A 885 0.91 31.15 28.39
N TRP A 886 0.11 30.09 28.47
CA TRP A 886 -0.53 29.50 27.30
C TRP A 886 -1.59 30.43 26.71
N LYS A 887 -1.57 30.62 25.38
CA LYS A 887 -2.59 31.40 24.66
C LYS A 887 -3.58 30.47 23.98
N THR A 888 -4.65 30.12 24.68
CA THR A 888 -5.64 29.09 24.26
C THR A 888 -6.75 29.60 23.36
N GLY A 889 -6.76 30.88 22.96
CA GLY A 889 -7.88 31.51 22.26
C GLY A 889 -8.27 30.91 20.89
N LYS A 890 -7.51 29.95 20.34
CA LYS A 890 -7.87 29.19 19.12
C LYS A 890 -8.22 27.73 19.39
N VAL A 891 -8.17 27.29 20.64
CA VAL A 891 -8.54 25.92 21.02
C VAL A 891 -10.06 25.79 21.00
N ASN A 892 -10.58 24.80 20.26
CA ASN A 892 -12.02 24.56 20.12
C ASN A 892 -12.50 23.28 20.83
N ASN A 893 -11.60 22.40 21.22
CA ASN A 893 -11.93 21.15 21.90
C ASN A 893 -10.91 20.83 23.00
N MET A 894 -11.35 20.92 24.26
CA MET A 894 -10.57 20.58 25.46
C MET A 894 -11.07 19.29 26.14
N SER A 895 -11.85 18.47 25.42
CA SER A 895 -12.50 17.31 26.02
C SER A 895 -11.47 16.33 26.58
N GLY A 896 -11.59 15.99 27.86
CA GLY A 896 -10.71 15.06 28.55
C GLY A 896 -9.25 15.53 28.69
N MET A 897 -8.94 16.80 28.46
CA MET A 897 -7.56 17.31 28.42
C MET A 897 -6.71 16.85 29.61
N PHE A 898 -7.26 16.86 30.83
CA PHE A 898 -6.64 16.43 32.08
C PHE A 898 -7.36 15.23 32.73
N GLN A 899 -8.15 14.48 31.97
CA GLN A 899 -8.93 13.34 32.48
C GLN A 899 -8.03 12.32 33.16
N GLY A 900 -8.20 12.04 34.45
CA GLY A 900 -7.42 11.06 35.20
C GLY A 900 -5.95 11.44 35.40
N SER A 901 -5.60 12.72 35.18
CA SER A 901 -4.24 13.21 35.38
C SER A 901 -3.90 13.33 36.87
N GLY A 902 -2.59 13.29 37.15
CA GLY A 902 -2.02 13.51 38.47
C GLY A 902 -1.84 14.98 38.85
N ILE A 903 -2.38 15.90 38.05
CA ILE A 903 -2.08 17.33 38.14
C ILE A 903 -2.44 17.84 39.54
N LYS A 904 -1.53 18.62 40.11
CA LYS A 904 -1.71 19.31 41.39
C LYS A 904 -1.69 20.81 41.17
N ASN A 905 -1.97 21.52 42.26
CA ASN A 905 -1.75 22.95 42.39
C ASN A 905 -0.31 23.35 42.03
N SER A 906 -0.15 24.54 41.45
CA SER A 906 1.12 24.98 40.87
C SER A 906 2.20 25.19 41.92
N ASP A 907 3.39 24.66 41.67
CA ASP A 907 4.61 24.70 42.51
C ASP A 907 4.47 24.20 43.97
N SER A 908 5.61 23.98 44.63
CA SER A 908 5.66 23.40 45.98
C SER A 908 5.15 24.34 47.09
N THR A 909 4.68 25.54 46.74
CA THR A 909 4.28 26.60 47.67
C THR A 909 2.82 27.03 47.54
N SER A 910 2.18 26.86 46.38
CA SER A 910 0.75 27.18 46.20
C SER A 910 -0.16 25.96 46.37
N THR A 911 -1.29 26.16 47.04
CA THR A 911 -2.39 25.20 47.17
C THR A 911 -3.47 25.39 46.11
N THR A 912 -3.24 26.25 45.11
CA THR A 912 -4.17 26.50 44.00
C THR A 912 -3.52 26.20 42.66
N PHE A 913 -4.19 25.43 41.80
CA PHE A 913 -3.81 25.28 40.40
C PHE A 913 -4.29 26.51 39.65
N ASP A 914 -3.37 27.45 39.42
CA ASP A 914 -3.70 28.74 38.83
C ASP A 914 -3.58 28.71 37.30
N LEU A 915 -4.70 28.88 36.61
CA LEU A 915 -4.78 29.06 35.15
C LEU A 915 -5.04 30.52 34.77
N HIS A 916 -4.88 31.43 35.73
CA HIS A 916 -4.98 32.86 35.59
C HIS A 916 -3.65 33.50 36.01
N THR A 917 -3.26 34.57 35.34
CA THR A 917 -2.33 35.55 35.89
C THR A 917 -3.03 36.90 35.89
N ASP A 918 -2.64 37.82 36.78
CA ASP A 918 -3.22 39.17 36.88
C ASP A 918 -3.24 39.95 35.54
N THR A 919 -2.45 39.50 34.56
CA THR A 919 -2.32 40.13 33.24
C THR A 919 -2.81 39.27 32.06
N ASP A 920 -3.02 37.95 32.23
CA ASP A 920 -3.35 37.01 31.15
C ASP A 920 -3.97 35.71 31.69
N ALA A 921 -5.26 35.49 31.41
CA ALA A 921 -5.95 34.23 31.69
C ALA A 921 -6.07 33.36 30.42
N TRP A 922 -6.29 32.06 30.59
CA TRP A 922 -6.70 31.20 29.47
C TRP A 922 -7.98 31.74 28.81
N ASP A 923 -7.92 32.01 27.51
CA ASP A 923 -9.11 32.32 26.70
C ASP A 923 -9.78 31.02 26.27
N VAL A 924 -10.96 30.77 26.83
CA VAL A 924 -11.80 29.59 26.54
C VAL A 924 -13.03 29.91 25.69
N SER A 925 -13.13 31.14 25.16
CA SER A 925 -14.32 31.62 24.43
C SER A 925 -14.63 30.87 23.15
N ASN A 926 -13.61 30.27 22.53
CA ASN A 926 -13.75 29.45 21.32
C ASN A 926 -13.90 27.95 21.60
N VAL A 927 -13.85 27.52 22.87
CA VAL A 927 -13.99 26.11 23.24
C VAL A 927 -15.46 25.69 23.10
N THR A 928 -15.71 24.69 22.26
CA THR A 928 -17.06 24.17 21.97
C THR A 928 -17.48 23.03 22.90
N THR A 929 -16.51 22.30 23.44
CA THR A 929 -16.71 21.15 24.35
C THR A 929 -15.63 21.07 25.42
N MET A 930 -16.06 20.93 26.67
CA MET A 930 -15.22 20.70 27.86
C MET A 930 -15.56 19.36 28.54
N VAL A 931 -16.14 18.41 27.78
CA VAL A 931 -16.54 17.10 28.31
C VAL A 931 -15.35 16.41 28.98
N ASP A 932 -15.54 15.93 30.19
CA ASP A 932 -14.51 15.21 30.96
C ASP A 932 -13.19 15.96 31.21
N MET A 933 -13.10 17.28 30.97
CA MET A 933 -11.82 18.02 30.95
C MET A 933 -10.92 17.70 32.15
N PHE A 934 -11.48 17.64 33.37
CA PHE A 934 -10.79 17.29 34.62
C PHE A 934 -11.35 16.01 35.27
N ASN A 935 -12.13 15.20 34.53
CA ASN A 935 -12.75 13.99 35.07
C ASN A 935 -11.70 13.08 35.71
N GLY A 936 -11.84 12.76 37.00
CA GLY A 936 -10.93 11.88 37.72
C GLY A 936 -9.55 12.48 38.01
N ALA A 937 -9.34 13.80 37.88
CA ALA A 937 -8.13 14.48 38.33
C ALA A 937 -8.08 14.52 39.88
N ARG A 938 -7.77 13.37 40.50
CA ARG A 938 -7.94 13.10 41.94
C ARG A 938 -7.02 13.92 42.86
N ARG A 939 -5.99 14.59 42.33
CA ARG A 939 -4.99 15.35 43.09
C ARG A 939 -5.14 16.87 42.96
N LEU A 940 -6.03 17.34 42.09
CA LEU A 940 -6.39 18.75 41.96
C LEU A 940 -7.20 19.16 43.19
N THR A 941 -6.74 20.14 43.99
CA THR A 941 -7.48 20.56 45.20
C THR A 941 -8.22 21.87 45.04
N GLU A 942 -7.71 22.79 44.24
CA GLU A 942 -8.35 24.06 43.95
C GLU A 942 -7.97 24.50 42.55
N LEU A 943 -8.93 25.04 41.80
CA LEU A 943 -8.71 25.58 40.45
C LEU A 943 -9.08 27.06 40.45
N ASN A 944 -8.13 27.91 40.06
CA ASN A 944 -8.44 29.31 39.73
C ASN A 944 -8.73 29.43 38.24
N ALA A 945 -10.00 29.69 37.91
CA ALA A 945 -10.51 29.87 36.54
C ALA A 945 -11.11 31.27 36.36
N THR A 946 -10.59 32.25 37.12
CA THR A 946 -11.00 33.66 37.01
C THR A 946 -10.76 34.17 35.59
N GLY A 947 -11.76 34.85 35.03
CA GLY A 947 -11.69 35.40 33.67
C GLY A 947 -12.08 34.44 32.56
N TRP A 948 -12.36 33.17 32.84
CA TRP A 948 -12.88 32.24 31.83
C TRP A 948 -14.26 32.68 31.34
N GLN A 949 -14.42 32.72 30.02
CA GLN A 949 -15.67 33.08 29.34
C GLN A 949 -16.01 31.99 28.31
N PRO A 950 -16.67 30.89 28.70
CA PRO A 950 -16.92 29.73 27.83
C PRO A 950 -18.09 29.95 26.85
N THR A 951 -18.08 31.09 26.16
CA THR A 951 -19.19 31.58 25.34
C THR A 951 -19.57 30.65 24.19
N SER A 952 -18.63 29.86 23.64
CA SER A 952 -18.95 28.89 22.56
C SER A 952 -19.25 27.48 23.08
N THR A 953 -19.15 27.23 24.39
CA THR A 953 -19.26 25.88 24.94
C THR A 953 -20.71 25.40 24.93
N THR A 954 -20.94 24.25 24.31
CA THR A 954 -22.27 23.62 24.22
C THR A 954 -22.47 22.52 25.26
N THR A 955 -21.39 21.93 25.76
CA THR A 955 -21.43 20.83 26.73
C THR A 955 -20.25 20.88 27.71
N MET A 956 -20.58 20.75 29.00
CA MET A 956 -19.65 20.62 30.12
C MET A 956 -19.90 19.31 30.88
N ALA A 957 -20.50 18.33 30.20
CA ALA A 957 -20.83 17.04 30.80
C ALA A 957 -19.58 16.42 31.43
N SER A 958 -19.72 16.02 32.68
CA SER A 958 -18.69 15.35 33.47
C SER A 958 -17.37 16.10 33.65
N MET A 959 -17.33 17.43 33.42
CA MET A 959 -16.10 18.22 33.41
C MET A 959 -15.21 18.02 34.65
N PHE A 960 -15.81 17.94 35.84
CA PHE A 960 -15.15 17.72 37.14
C PHE A 960 -15.61 16.44 37.84
N THR A 961 -16.16 15.45 37.11
CA THR A 961 -16.63 14.22 37.75
C THR A 961 -15.48 13.48 38.44
N GLY A 962 -15.65 13.05 39.68
CA GLY A 962 -14.64 12.25 40.40
C GLY A 962 -13.34 13.00 40.73
N THR A 963 -13.34 14.34 40.70
CA THR A 963 -12.25 15.16 41.26
C THR A 963 -12.33 15.14 42.80
N THR A 964 -11.86 14.05 43.40
CA THR A 964 -12.07 13.74 44.83
C THR A 964 -11.43 14.74 45.80
N ALA A 965 -10.39 15.45 45.36
CA ALA A 965 -9.69 16.43 46.18
C ALA A 965 -10.12 17.89 45.92
N LEU A 966 -10.80 18.17 44.81
CA LEU A 966 -11.14 19.53 44.37
C LEU A 966 -12.21 20.11 45.30
N GLU A 967 -11.87 21.12 46.09
CA GLU A 967 -12.75 21.70 47.09
C GLU A 967 -13.60 22.84 46.52
N THR A 968 -13.08 23.62 45.58
CA THR A 968 -13.78 24.75 44.93
C THR A 968 -13.15 25.09 43.58
N VAL A 969 -13.90 25.78 42.73
CA VAL A 969 -13.42 26.42 41.50
C VAL A 969 -13.66 27.92 41.64
N VAL A 970 -12.60 28.72 41.57
CA VAL A 970 -12.65 30.18 41.76
C VAL A 970 -12.97 30.86 40.43
N GLY A 971 -13.86 31.86 40.45
CA GLY A 971 -14.22 32.67 39.29
C GLY A 971 -15.42 32.16 38.48
N THR A 972 -16.06 31.05 38.92
CA THR A 972 -17.21 30.46 38.22
C THR A 972 -18.42 31.38 38.14
N GLU A 973 -18.54 32.33 39.07
CA GLU A 973 -19.60 33.33 39.10
C GLU A 973 -19.56 34.30 37.91
N THR A 974 -18.42 34.37 37.20
CA THR A 974 -18.23 35.25 36.04
C THR A 974 -18.41 34.53 34.70
N TRP A 975 -18.62 33.22 34.68
CA TRP A 975 -18.68 32.44 33.44
C TRP A 975 -19.97 32.71 32.65
N ASP A 976 -19.83 33.06 31.36
CA ASP A 976 -20.93 33.01 30.41
C ASP A 976 -21.17 31.57 29.91
N VAL A 977 -22.13 30.89 30.54
CA VAL A 977 -22.58 29.53 30.19
C VAL A 977 -23.87 29.52 29.36
N SER A 978 -24.27 30.67 28.81
CA SER A 978 -25.56 30.83 28.13
C SER A 978 -25.75 29.90 26.94
N ASN A 979 -24.68 29.39 26.31
CA ASN A 979 -24.77 28.44 25.19
C ASN A 979 -24.70 26.96 25.60
N VAL A 980 -24.51 26.65 26.88
CA VAL A 980 -24.40 25.27 27.36
C VAL A 980 -25.78 24.62 27.40
N THR A 981 -25.91 23.43 26.79
CA THR A 981 -27.16 22.64 26.81
C THR A 981 -27.08 21.42 27.73
N ASN A 982 -25.86 20.95 28.04
CA ASN A 982 -25.60 19.76 28.84
C ASN A 982 -24.56 20.00 29.95
N MET A 983 -24.99 19.83 31.20
CA MET A 983 -24.18 19.90 32.43
C MET A 983 -24.28 18.60 33.25
N SER A 984 -24.64 17.48 32.60
CA SER A 984 -24.83 16.20 33.30
C SER A 984 -23.55 15.76 34.02
N ALA A 985 -23.67 15.34 35.27
CA ALA A 985 -22.58 14.85 36.11
C ALA A 985 -21.40 15.82 36.30
N MET A 986 -21.54 17.11 35.95
CA MET A 986 -20.43 18.08 35.89
C MET A 986 -19.56 18.08 37.15
N PHE A 987 -20.15 17.99 38.34
CA PHE A 987 -19.47 17.91 39.64
C PHE A 987 -19.81 16.62 40.40
N GLY A 988 -20.21 15.57 39.69
CA GLY A 988 -20.64 14.29 40.26
C GLY A 988 -19.50 13.31 40.57
N ALA A 989 -19.83 12.04 40.83
CA ALA A 989 -18.88 10.94 41.05
C ALA A 989 -18.76 10.01 39.84
N THR A 990 -17.60 9.36 39.64
CA THR A 990 -17.38 8.43 38.51
C THR A 990 -17.86 7.00 38.81
N ASN A 991 -17.92 6.63 40.09
CA ASN A 991 -18.40 5.33 40.58
C ASN A 991 -19.00 5.54 41.97
N TYR A 992 -20.14 4.90 42.25
CA TYR A 992 -20.89 5.00 43.52
C TYR A 992 -20.17 4.39 44.75
N THR A 993 -18.86 4.17 44.66
CA THR A 993 -17.99 3.66 45.73
C THR A 993 -17.51 4.82 46.61
N THR A 994 -16.98 4.50 47.80
CA THR A 994 -16.54 5.52 48.76
C THR A 994 -15.31 6.31 48.34
N SER A 995 -14.55 5.86 47.33
CA SER A 995 -13.26 6.44 46.93
C SER A 995 -13.34 7.47 45.81
N ASP A 996 -14.46 7.57 45.11
CA ASP A 996 -14.57 8.28 43.82
C ASP A 996 -15.60 9.43 43.86
N LYS A 997 -15.92 9.91 45.05
CA LYS A 997 -16.90 10.97 45.31
C LYS A 997 -16.36 12.35 44.94
N SER A 998 -17.26 13.29 44.63
CA SER A 998 -16.87 14.67 44.36
C SER A 998 -16.28 15.34 45.60
N GLY A 999 -15.18 16.06 45.41
CA GLY A 999 -14.47 16.78 46.48
C GLY A 999 -15.09 18.12 46.88
N ILE A 1000 -16.00 18.64 46.05
CA ILE A 1000 -16.49 20.03 46.10
C ILE A 1000 -17.16 20.30 47.45
N ARG A 1001 -16.79 21.43 48.06
CA ARG A 1001 -17.31 21.91 49.35
C ARG A 1001 -18.21 23.12 49.20
N THR A 1002 -17.82 24.06 48.36
CA THR A 1002 -18.51 25.31 48.07
C THR A 1002 -18.38 25.63 46.60
N LEU A 1003 -19.39 26.29 46.04
CA LEU A 1003 -19.36 26.76 44.66
C LEU A 1003 -20.27 27.97 44.52
N ASP A 1004 -19.82 28.98 43.79
CA ASP A 1004 -20.63 30.13 43.41
C ASP A 1004 -20.92 30.08 41.91
N ILE A 1005 -22.18 29.81 41.58
CA ILE A 1005 -22.70 29.80 40.20
C ILE A 1005 -23.76 30.89 40.00
N SER A 1006 -23.71 31.95 40.81
CA SER A 1006 -24.74 32.99 40.80
C SER A 1006 -24.85 33.75 39.49
N GLY A 1007 -23.77 33.88 38.71
CA GLY A 1007 -23.81 34.52 37.39
C GLY A 1007 -24.19 33.63 36.22
N TRP A 1008 -24.52 32.35 36.44
CA TRP A 1008 -24.80 31.42 35.33
C TRP A 1008 -26.17 31.65 34.69
N ASP A 1009 -26.19 31.95 33.39
CA ASP A 1009 -27.40 31.84 32.57
C ASP A 1009 -27.61 30.39 32.11
N VAL A 1010 -28.44 29.64 32.82
CA VAL A 1010 -28.77 28.25 32.50
C VAL A 1010 -29.96 28.11 31.53
N SER A 1011 -30.40 29.20 30.90
CA SER A 1011 -31.60 29.21 30.03
C SER A 1011 -31.52 28.29 28.83
N ASN A 1012 -30.35 27.86 28.37
CA ASN A 1012 -30.25 26.84 27.31
C ASN A 1012 -29.99 25.42 27.83
N VAL A 1013 -29.78 25.24 29.14
CA VAL A 1013 -29.46 23.93 29.72
C VAL A 1013 -30.71 23.05 29.78
N THR A 1014 -30.65 21.89 29.11
CA THR A 1014 -31.74 20.90 29.11
C THR A 1014 -31.43 19.66 29.95
N ASN A 1015 -30.14 19.38 30.20
CA ASN A 1015 -29.69 18.21 30.94
C ASN A 1015 -28.81 18.59 32.14
N MET A 1016 -29.35 18.43 33.35
CA MET A 1016 -28.66 18.59 34.64
C MET A 1016 -28.63 17.27 35.44
N GLN A 1017 -28.79 16.13 34.76
CA GLN A 1017 -28.80 14.83 35.42
C GLN A 1017 -27.50 14.63 36.20
N TYR A 1018 -27.61 14.21 37.46
CA TYR A 1018 -26.46 13.85 38.30
C TYR A 1018 -25.45 14.99 38.56
N MET A 1019 -25.78 16.25 38.29
CA MET A 1019 -24.81 17.36 38.27
C MET A 1019 -23.93 17.44 39.53
N PHE A 1020 -24.49 17.20 40.72
CA PHE A 1020 -23.80 17.15 42.01
C PHE A 1020 -23.98 15.78 42.72
N GLU A 1021 -24.22 14.71 41.96
CA GLU A 1021 -24.44 13.38 42.52
C GLU A 1021 -23.23 12.92 43.34
N TYR A 1022 -23.47 12.46 44.58
CA TYR A 1022 -22.42 12.05 45.52
C TYR A 1022 -21.39 13.16 45.84
N ALA A 1023 -21.78 14.43 45.77
CA ALA A 1023 -21.02 15.55 46.34
C ALA A 1023 -21.18 15.58 47.87
N ASP A 1024 -20.61 14.56 48.53
CA ASP A 1024 -20.75 14.32 49.96
C ASP A 1024 -20.27 15.48 50.85
N ARG A 1025 -19.34 16.29 50.34
CA ARG A 1025 -18.71 17.42 51.05
C ARG A 1025 -19.34 18.77 50.73
N LEU A 1026 -20.26 18.84 49.75
CA LEU A 1026 -20.89 20.10 49.35
C LEU A 1026 -21.73 20.61 50.51
N THR A 1027 -21.42 21.81 51.01
CA THR A 1027 -22.12 22.42 52.16
C THR A 1027 -23.04 23.55 51.74
N THR A 1028 -22.57 24.38 50.81
CA THR A 1028 -23.26 25.57 50.31
C THR A 1028 -23.07 25.67 48.80
N LEU A 1029 -24.15 26.00 48.08
CA LEU A 1029 -24.15 26.36 46.67
C LEU A 1029 -24.81 27.73 46.55
N THR A 1030 -24.13 28.70 45.94
CA THR A 1030 -24.70 30.03 45.67
C THR A 1030 -25.22 30.10 44.25
N THR A 1031 -26.47 30.52 44.09
CA THR A 1031 -27.15 30.61 42.78
C THR A 1031 -27.93 31.92 42.70
N SER A 1032 -28.23 32.40 41.49
CA SER A 1032 -29.17 33.51 41.27
C SER A 1032 -29.84 33.37 39.90
N ASN A 1033 -31.10 33.78 39.77
CA ASN A 1033 -31.85 33.80 38.49
C ASN A 1033 -31.81 32.47 37.69
N PHE A 1034 -31.78 31.35 38.39
CA PHE A 1034 -31.57 30.02 37.81
C PHE A 1034 -32.81 29.53 37.04
N THR A 1035 -32.82 29.67 35.71
CA THR A 1035 -33.98 29.37 34.84
C THR A 1035 -33.61 28.37 33.74
N PRO A 1036 -33.73 27.05 33.95
CA PRO A 1036 -33.31 26.07 32.94
C PRO A 1036 -34.19 26.00 31.68
N GLY A 1037 -33.54 25.99 30.51
CA GLY A 1037 -34.09 25.55 29.22
C GLY A 1037 -34.92 26.55 28.39
N VAL A 1038 -34.79 26.47 27.05
CA VAL A 1038 -35.60 27.22 26.04
C VAL A 1038 -36.64 26.35 25.34
N SER A 1039 -36.57 25.01 25.47
CA SER A 1039 -37.36 24.04 24.71
C SER A 1039 -38.63 23.59 25.45
N THR A 1040 -39.71 23.37 24.70
CA THR A 1040 -41.04 22.92 25.15
C THR A 1040 -41.14 21.42 25.50
N SER A 1041 -40.01 20.70 25.64
CA SER A 1041 -40.04 19.27 26.02
C SER A 1041 -38.74 18.77 26.66
N GLY A 1042 -38.83 18.17 27.86
CA GLY A 1042 -37.86 17.18 28.35
C GLY A 1042 -36.72 17.65 29.26
N ILE A 1043 -36.84 18.79 29.94
CA ILE A 1043 -35.78 19.26 30.87
C ILE A 1043 -35.74 18.37 32.11
N THR A 1044 -34.54 17.94 32.49
CA THR A 1044 -34.32 16.95 33.55
C THR A 1044 -33.35 17.44 34.63
N MET A 1045 -33.82 17.41 35.89
CA MET A 1045 -33.03 17.57 37.12
C MET A 1045 -32.88 16.22 37.87
N HIS A 1046 -33.02 15.11 37.15
CA HIS A 1046 -32.91 13.75 37.69
C HIS A 1046 -31.66 13.60 38.56
N ARG A 1047 -31.87 13.29 39.84
CA ARG A 1047 -30.79 13.02 40.82
C ARG A 1047 -29.71 14.11 40.91
N MET A 1048 -30.06 15.37 40.64
CA MET A 1048 -29.12 16.49 40.61
C MET A 1048 -28.30 16.61 41.90
N PHE A 1049 -28.92 16.44 43.07
CA PHE A 1049 -28.29 16.45 44.40
C PHE A 1049 -28.48 15.13 45.14
N GLU A 1050 -28.51 14.00 44.42
CA GLU A 1050 -28.53 12.70 45.10
C GLU A 1050 -27.25 12.54 45.94
N ARG A 1051 -27.39 12.06 47.18
CA ARG A 1051 -26.28 11.76 48.09
C ARG A 1051 -25.39 12.98 48.38
N THR A 1052 -25.99 14.11 48.72
CA THR A 1052 -25.28 15.30 49.24
C THR A 1052 -25.56 15.53 50.74
N PRO A 1053 -25.16 14.62 51.66
CA PRO A 1053 -25.51 14.69 53.09
C PRO A 1053 -24.97 15.91 53.84
N ALA A 1054 -23.92 16.58 53.34
CA ALA A 1054 -23.38 17.81 53.92
C ALA A 1054 -24.08 19.07 53.42
N LEU A 1055 -24.91 19.00 52.38
CA LEU A 1055 -25.55 20.17 51.76
C LEU A 1055 -26.55 20.74 52.75
N ILE A 1056 -26.27 21.93 53.28
CA ILE A 1056 -27.11 22.58 54.29
C ILE A 1056 -28.10 23.52 53.61
N THR A 1057 -27.60 24.35 52.68
CA THR A 1057 -28.38 25.41 52.03
C THR A 1057 -27.96 25.58 50.57
N ILE A 1058 -28.92 25.99 49.74
CA ILE A 1058 -28.68 26.52 48.39
C ILE A 1058 -29.13 27.98 48.44
N ASP A 1059 -28.16 28.90 48.43
CA ASP A 1059 -28.46 30.32 48.43
C ASP A 1059 -29.04 30.73 47.06
N GLY A 1060 -30.15 31.46 47.07
CA GLY A 1060 -30.94 31.81 45.88
C GLY A 1060 -31.89 30.73 45.34
N ILE A 1061 -32.10 29.61 46.03
CA ILE A 1061 -33.03 28.55 45.55
C ILE A 1061 -34.47 29.04 45.34
N THR A 1062 -34.90 30.04 46.10
CA THR A 1062 -36.22 30.70 45.97
C THR A 1062 -36.39 31.45 44.64
N THR A 1063 -35.30 31.73 43.93
CA THR A 1063 -35.31 32.41 42.63
C THR A 1063 -35.32 31.45 41.44
N TRP A 1064 -35.28 30.14 41.69
CA TRP A 1064 -35.24 29.14 40.63
C TRP A 1064 -36.55 29.09 39.87
N ASN A 1065 -36.50 29.27 38.55
CA ASN A 1065 -37.66 29.07 37.68
C ASN A 1065 -37.67 27.64 37.12
N THR A 1066 -38.46 26.77 37.75
CA THR A 1066 -38.55 25.35 37.37
C THR A 1066 -39.70 25.04 36.40
N SER A 1067 -40.41 26.06 35.90
CA SER A 1067 -41.64 25.91 35.11
C SER A 1067 -41.51 25.04 33.86
N LYS A 1068 -40.29 24.83 33.33
CA LYS A 1068 -40.06 23.99 32.15
C LYS A 1068 -39.53 22.59 32.48
N VAL A 1069 -39.21 22.30 33.74
CA VAL A 1069 -38.68 21.01 34.18
C VAL A 1069 -39.76 19.92 34.09
N THR A 1070 -39.40 18.77 33.53
CA THR A 1070 -40.30 17.61 33.37
C THR A 1070 -39.95 16.40 34.24
N ASP A 1071 -38.69 16.30 34.70
CA ASP A 1071 -38.19 15.20 35.54
C ASP A 1071 -37.45 15.76 36.77
N MET A 1072 -37.98 15.49 37.97
CA MET A 1072 -37.37 15.79 39.27
C MET A 1072 -37.12 14.52 40.11
N TYR A 1073 -37.10 13.35 39.47
CA TYR A 1073 -36.89 12.09 40.17
C TYR A 1073 -35.59 12.11 40.95
N GLY A 1074 -35.68 11.85 42.26
CA GLY A 1074 -34.53 11.77 43.16
C GLY A 1074 -33.71 13.05 43.30
N MET A 1075 -34.22 14.23 42.93
CA MET A 1075 -33.45 15.48 42.93
C MET A 1075 -32.69 15.73 44.24
N PHE A 1076 -33.30 15.47 45.40
CA PHE A 1076 -32.71 15.59 46.74
C PHE A 1076 -32.62 14.24 47.48
N LEU A 1077 -32.57 13.12 46.75
CA LEU A 1077 -32.47 11.78 47.32
C LEU A 1077 -31.24 11.67 48.24
N ARG A 1078 -31.47 11.43 49.54
CA ARG A 1078 -30.44 11.33 50.60
C ARG A 1078 -29.60 12.61 50.74
N SER A 1079 -30.17 13.77 50.40
CA SER A 1079 -29.55 15.06 50.64
C SER A 1079 -29.59 15.45 52.12
N GLY A 1080 -28.61 16.25 52.54
CA GLY A 1080 -28.54 16.89 53.86
C GLY A 1080 -29.38 18.15 54.00
N ILE A 1081 -30.11 18.54 52.93
CA ILE A 1081 -30.83 19.79 52.89
C ILE A 1081 -31.79 19.89 54.09
N MET A 1082 -31.65 20.97 54.86
CA MET A 1082 -32.42 21.20 56.09
C MET A 1082 -33.66 22.04 55.83
N ASN A 1083 -34.62 21.93 56.73
CA ASN A 1083 -35.52 23.04 57.02
C ASN A 1083 -35.12 23.71 58.34
N SER A 1084 -35.08 25.04 58.40
CA SER A 1084 -34.37 25.79 59.44
C SER A 1084 -34.92 25.76 60.86
N GLY A 1085 -33.96 25.80 61.80
CA GLY A 1085 -34.00 26.71 62.96
C GLY A 1085 -32.57 27.00 63.44
N GLY A 1086 -32.06 28.24 63.49
CA GLY A 1086 -32.72 29.51 63.20
C GLY A 1086 -31.76 30.70 63.13
N VAL A 1087 -31.60 31.22 61.90
CA VAL A 1087 -31.55 32.68 61.65
C VAL A 1087 -32.26 33.07 60.32
N SER A 1088 -33.11 32.21 59.76
CA SER A 1088 -33.58 32.10 58.35
C SER A 1088 -32.74 31.10 57.54
N THR A 1089 -33.32 29.92 57.26
CA THR A 1089 -32.65 28.75 56.65
C THR A 1089 -33.74 27.75 56.13
N ILE A 1090 -34.88 28.28 55.65
CA ILE A 1090 -35.98 27.46 55.11
C ILE A 1090 -35.50 26.89 53.76
N LEU A 1091 -35.71 25.60 53.47
CA LEU A 1091 -35.84 25.15 52.09
C LEU A 1091 -37.18 25.69 51.59
N ASP A 1092 -37.16 26.99 51.28
CA ASP A 1092 -38.35 27.72 50.91
C ASP A 1092 -38.60 27.50 49.43
N LEU A 1093 -39.38 26.45 49.14
CA LEU A 1093 -39.95 26.22 47.82
C LEU A 1093 -41.34 26.89 47.71
N HIS A 1094 -41.71 27.74 48.68
CA HIS A 1094 -42.84 28.65 48.58
C HIS A 1094 -42.31 29.93 47.95
N THR A 1095 -42.90 30.35 46.84
CA THR A 1095 -42.50 31.61 46.22
C THR A 1095 -43.72 32.51 46.14
N ASP A 1096 -43.62 33.69 46.73
CA ASP A 1096 -44.55 34.82 46.54
C ASP A 1096 -44.65 35.31 45.07
N ASN A 1097 -44.01 34.61 44.11
CA ASN A 1097 -43.85 35.00 42.70
C ASN A 1097 -43.76 33.82 41.70
N ASP A 1098 -44.33 32.63 42.02
CA ASP A 1098 -44.43 31.46 41.12
C ASP A 1098 -43.11 30.94 40.48
N ALA A 1099 -41.93 31.25 41.06
CA ALA A 1099 -40.66 30.81 40.48
C ALA A 1099 -40.51 29.28 40.58
N TRP A 1100 -40.80 28.68 41.73
CA TRP A 1100 -40.79 27.22 41.88
C TRP A 1100 -42.08 26.59 41.35
N ASN A 1101 -42.13 26.34 40.04
CA ASN A 1101 -43.30 25.84 39.33
C ASN A 1101 -43.12 24.39 38.86
N VAL A 1102 -43.94 23.49 39.39
CA VAL A 1102 -43.91 22.05 39.10
C VAL A 1102 -44.99 21.56 38.12
N SER A 1103 -45.76 22.46 37.50
CA SER A 1103 -46.91 22.13 36.62
C SER A 1103 -46.56 21.28 35.38
N ASN A 1104 -45.28 21.26 34.99
CA ASN A 1104 -44.77 20.45 33.88
C ASN A 1104 -44.04 19.17 34.32
N VAL A 1105 -43.86 18.95 35.62
CA VAL A 1105 -43.16 17.79 36.16
C VAL A 1105 -44.05 16.55 36.03
N THR A 1106 -43.49 15.47 35.48
CA THR A 1106 -44.20 14.19 35.25
C THR A 1106 -43.83 13.11 36.25
N THR A 1107 -42.69 13.25 36.93
CA THR A 1107 -42.20 12.31 37.94
C THR A 1107 -41.48 13.03 39.09
N MET A 1108 -41.87 12.71 40.32
CA MET A 1108 -41.27 13.19 41.57
C MET A 1108 -40.84 12.03 42.48
N GLY A 1109 -40.75 10.82 41.91
CA GLY A 1109 -40.35 9.63 42.65
C GLY A 1109 -39.01 9.84 43.37
N ASN A 1110 -38.93 9.40 44.62
CA ASN A 1110 -37.74 9.54 45.48
C ASN A 1110 -37.20 10.97 45.69
N MET A 1111 -37.90 12.04 45.28
CA MET A 1111 -37.36 13.40 45.27
C MET A 1111 -36.73 13.82 46.62
N PHE A 1112 -37.36 13.48 47.75
CA PHE A 1112 -36.88 13.77 49.12
C PHE A 1112 -36.63 12.50 49.93
N SER A 1113 -36.48 11.35 49.27
CA SER A 1113 -36.25 10.07 49.93
C SER A 1113 -34.94 10.13 50.72
N GLY A 1114 -34.96 9.84 52.03
CA GLY A 1114 -33.80 9.91 52.89
C GLY A 1114 -33.28 11.32 53.18
N ALA A 1115 -34.04 12.38 52.87
CA ALA A 1115 -33.74 13.76 53.26
C ALA A 1115 -33.94 13.94 54.78
N ASN A 1116 -33.08 13.30 55.57
CA ASN A 1116 -33.21 13.14 57.04
C ASN A 1116 -33.06 14.44 57.84
N ARG A 1117 -32.88 15.56 57.16
CA ARG A 1117 -32.66 16.89 57.73
C ARG A 1117 -33.80 17.86 57.40
N LEU A 1118 -34.69 17.49 56.47
CA LEU A 1118 -35.89 18.23 56.13
C LEU A 1118 -36.95 18.05 57.24
N THR A 1119 -37.33 19.13 57.92
CA THR A 1119 -38.31 19.08 59.02
C THR A 1119 -39.72 19.48 58.61
N GLU A 1120 -39.88 20.41 57.67
CA GLU A 1120 -41.18 20.86 57.15
C GLU A 1120 -41.14 20.86 55.62
N LEU A 1121 -42.23 21.13 54.92
CA LEU A 1121 -42.24 21.44 53.50
C LEU A 1121 -43.55 22.14 53.15
N ASP A 1122 -43.49 23.30 52.49
CA ASP A 1122 -44.68 23.95 51.95
C ASP A 1122 -44.85 23.60 50.47
N THR A 1123 -46.00 23.03 50.12
CA THR A 1123 -46.37 22.64 48.75
C THR A 1123 -47.69 23.27 48.29
N THR A 1124 -48.18 24.31 48.98
CA THR A 1124 -49.49 24.94 48.74
C THR A 1124 -49.69 25.43 47.31
N GLY A 1125 -48.64 25.89 46.64
CA GLY A 1125 -48.63 26.37 45.25
C GLY A 1125 -48.31 25.31 44.19
N TRP A 1126 -48.16 24.04 44.55
CA TRP A 1126 -47.78 23.00 43.57
C TRP A 1126 -48.97 22.54 42.72
N ASP A 1127 -48.86 22.69 41.40
CA ASP A 1127 -49.72 21.99 40.44
C ASP A 1127 -49.12 20.63 40.08
N THR A 1128 -49.68 19.56 40.65
CA THR A 1128 -49.21 18.19 40.43
C THR A 1128 -50.00 17.44 39.34
N SER A 1129 -50.84 18.12 38.56
CA SER A 1129 -51.79 17.48 37.62
C SER A 1129 -51.15 16.59 36.55
N LYS A 1130 -49.87 16.78 36.24
CA LYS A 1130 -49.10 15.97 35.28
C LYS A 1130 -48.23 14.90 35.93
N VAL A 1131 -48.15 14.86 37.26
CA VAL A 1131 -47.32 13.88 37.98
C VAL A 1131 -47.96 12.51 37.87
N THR A 1132 -47.18 11.52 37.42
CA THR A 1132 -47.64 10.14 37.23
C THR A 1132 -47.09 9.18 38.29
N SER A 1133 -46.02 9.57 39.00
CA SER A 1133 -45.40 8.76 40.05
C SER A 1133 -44.93 9.61 41.24
N LEU A 1134 -45.38 9.22 42.43
CA LEU A 1134 -44.96 9.74 43.75
C LEU A 1134 -44.19 8.68 44.55
N ASN A 1135 -43.76 7.60 43.90
CA ASN A 1135 -43.17 6.44 44.56
C ASN A 1135 -41.98 6.84 45.46
N SER A 1136 -42.02 6.42 46.72
CA SER A 1136 -40.96 6.67 47.71
C SER A 1136 -40.56 8.14 47.89
N MET A 1137 -41.39 9.13 47.50
CA MET A 1137 -41.01 10.56 47.49
C MET A 1137 -40.39 11.04 48.81
N PHE A 1138 -40.92 10.61 49.96
CA PHE A 1138 -40.44 10.91 51.31
C PHE A 1138 -40.02 9.64 52.09
N TYR A 1139 -39.66 8.57 51.38
CA TYR A 1139 -39.20 7.33 52.03
C TYR A 1139 -38.01 7.60 52.95
N ASN A 1140 -38.07 7.16 54.22
CA ASN A 1140 -37.06 7.47 55.24
C ASN A 1140 -36.78 8.98 55.43
N ALA A 1141 -37.74 9.89 55.20
CA ALA A 1141 -37.59 11.29 55.59
C ALA A 1141 -37.80 11.45 57.12
N THR A 1142 -36.86 10.93 57.92
CA THR A 1142 -37.09 10.70 59.36
C THR A 1142 -37.21 11.96 60.22
N ALA A 1143 -36.81 13.13 59.70
CA ALA A 1143 -36.97 14.42 60.37
C ALA A 1143 -38.26 15.16 60.01
N LEU A 1144 -38.97 14.73 58.96
CA LEU A 1144 -40.12 15.43 58.39
C LEU A 1144 -41.31 15.36 59.36
N GLN A 1145 -41.80 16.53 59.76
CA GLN A 1145 -42.85 16.73 60.77
C GLN A 1145 -44.18 17.17 60.14
N ASN A 1146 -44.11 18.00 59.10
CA ASN A 1146 -45.30 18.58 58.45
C ASN A 1146 -45.07 18.79 56.94
N ILE A 1147 -46.12 18.61 56.14
CA ILE A 1147 -46.15 18.95 54.72
C ILE A 1147 -47.42 19.77 54.48
N ALA A 1148 -47.28 21.08 54.26
CA ALA A 1148 -48.42 21.96 54.00
C ALA A 1148 -48.87 21.85 52.54
N GLY A 1149 -50.18 21.95 52.30
CA GLY A 1149 -50.74 22.00 50.94
C GLY A 1149 -50.99 20.66 50.25
N THR A 1150 -50.79 19.51 50.92
CA THR A 1150 -51.00 18.19 50.31
C THR A 1150 -52.43 17.92 49.85
N ALA A 1151 -53.42 18.63 50.42
CA ALA A 1151 -54.80 18.58 49.96
C ALA A 1151 -55.01 19.25 48.59
N ASN A 1152 -54.10 20.11 48.14
CA ASN A 1152 -54.20 20.79 46.84
C ASN A 1152 -53.64 19.92 45.70
N TRP A 1153 -52.99 18.80 46.00
CA TRP A 1153 -52.38 17.96 44.99
C TRP A 1153 -53.44 17.29 44.12
N ASN A 1154 -53.36 17.54 42.82
CA ASN A 1154 -54.11 16.76 41.84
C ASN A 1154 -53.37 15.43 41.59
N THR A 1155 -53.91 14.34 42.13
CA THR A 1155 -53.32 12.99 42.00
C THR A 1155 -54.03 12.11 40.97
N SER A 1156 -54.99 12.63 40.18
CA SER A 1156 -55.81 11.82 39.27
C SER A 1156 -55.01 11.12 38.17
N ALA A 1157 -53.81 11.62 37.86
CA ALA A 1157 -52.88 11.05 36.89
C ALA A 1157 -51.84 10.10 37.52
N VAL A 1158 -51.77 10.02 38.84
CA VAL A 1158 -50.76 9.22 39.55
C VAL A 1158 -51.14 7.74 39.49
N THR A 1159 -50.20 6.92 39.03
CA THR A 1159 -50.37 5.46 38.92
C THR A 1159 -49.56 4.68 39.96
N ASN A 1160 -48.54 5.30 40.56
CA ASN A 1160 -47.67 4.69 41.58
C ASN A 1160 -47.43 5.64 42.76
N MET A 1161 -47.82 5.21 43.96
CA MET A 1161 -47.60 5.88 45.25
C MET A 1161 -46.92 4.94 46.27
N GLY A 1162 -46.30 3.86 45.81
CA GLY A 1162 -45.66 2.87 46.69
C GLY A 1162 -44.63 3.53 47.60
N GLY A 1163 -44.79 3.38 48.91
CA GLY A 1163 -43.85 3.86 49.92
C GLY A 1163 -43.66 5.38 50.03
N THR A 1164 -44.56 6.22 49.48
CA THR A 1164 -44.39 7.69 49.45
C THR A 1164 -44.03 8.28 50.81
N PHE A 1165 -44.66 7.85 51.91
CA PHE A 1165 -44.36 8.33 53.28
C PHE A 1165 -43.71 7.26 54.17
N ARG A 1166 -43.24 6.15 53.59
CA ARG A 1166 -42.70 5.03 54.38
C ARG A 1166 -41.53 5.50 55.26
N ASN A 1167 -41.59 5.19 56.55
CA ASN A 1167 -40.63 5.59 57.58
C ASN A 1167 -40.45 7.11 57.76
N ALA A 1168 -41.44 7.93 57.39
CA ALA A 1168 -41.50 9.35 57.76
C ALA A 1168 -42.00 9.49 59.22
N ASN A 1169 -41.22 8.96 60.16
CA ASN A 1169 -41.70 8.66 61.52
C ASN A 1169 -42.08 9.90 62.35
N LYS A 1170 -41.65 11.11 61.97
CA LYS A 1170 -41.96 12.36 62.69
C LYS A 1170 -43.19 13.10 62.17
N LEU A 1171 -43.79 12.63 61.07
CA LEU A 1171 -44.97 13.26 60.49
C LEU A 1171 -46.14 13.12 61.48
N THR A 1172 -46.74 14.24 61.90
CA THR A 1172 -47.78 14.26 62.96
C THR A 1172 -49.21 14.37 62.41
N SER A 1173 -49.38 15.05 61.28
CA SER A 1173 -50.66 15.20 60.58
C SER A 1173 -50.42 15.27 59.07
N LEU A 1174 -51.40 14.77 58.30
CA LEU A 1174 -51.37 14.82 56.84
C LEU A 1174 -52.79 14.94 56.31
N ASP A 1175 -53.05 15.98 55.52
CA ASP A 1175 -54.34 16.20 54.87
C ASP A 1175 -54.30 15.65 53.44
N LEU A 1176 -55.04 14.58 53.19
CA LEU A 1176 -55.16 13.92 51.90
C LEU A 1176 -56.56 14.09 51.31
N SER A 1177 -57.33 15.04 51.84
CA SER A 1177 -58.74 15.20 51.48
C SER A 1177 -58.94 15.54 50.00
N GLY A 1178 -57.95 16.08 49.28
CA GLY A 1178 -58.08 16.35 47.83
C GLY A 1178 -57.59 15.24 46.89
N TRP A 1179 -57.09 14.11 47.40
CA TRP A 1179 -56.46 13.08 46.56
C TRP A 1179 -57.50 12.25 45.78
N ASP A 1180 -57.35 12.17 44.45
CA ASP A 1180 -58.03 11.18 43.60
C ASP A 1180 -57.07 10.02 43.34
N THR A 1181 -57.42 8.83 43.80
CA THR A 1181 -56.57 7.64 43.74
C THR A 1181 -57.10 6.56 42.79
N ALA A 1182 -58.07 6.90 41.94
CA ALA A 1182 -58.71 5.93 41.05
C ALA A 1182 -57.76 5.34 39.99
N ALA A 1183 -56.72 6.08 39.60
CA ALA A 1183 -55.72 5.63 38.63
C ALA A 1183 -54.54 4.86 39.26
N VAL A 1184 -54.47 4.80 40.60
CA VAL A 1184 -53.33 4.21 41.31
C VAL A 1184 -53.36 2.69 41.24
N THR A 1185 -52.23 2.10 40.86
CA THR A 1185 -52.05 0.64 40.72
C THR A 1185 -51.10 0.05 41.77
N ASP A 1186 -50.34 0.90 42.49
CA ASP A 1186 -49.45 0.49 43.59
C ASP A 1186 -49.48 1.51 44.74
N MET A 1187 -49.96 1.08 45.91
CA MET A 1187 -49.91 1.82 47.19
C MET A 1187 -49.14 1.06 48.27
N THR A 1188 -48.36 0.06 47.88
CA THR A 1188 -47.66 -0.83 48.80
C THR A 1188 -46.79 0.00 49.76
N TYR A 1189 -46.92 -0.24 51.06
CA TYR A 1189 -46.17 0.47 52.12
C TYR A 1189 -46.33 1.99 52.20
N LEU A 1190 -47.37 2.60 51.60
CA LEU A 1190 -47.54 4.07 51.57
C LEU A 1190 -47.27 4.77 52.92
N PHE A 1191 -47.80 4.22 54.02
CA PHE A 1191 -47.63 4.72 55.40
C PHE A 1191 -46.89 3.73 56.30
N ASN A 1192 -46.08 2.81 55.75
CA ASN A 1192 -45.36 1.85 56.59
C ASN A 1192 -44.36 2.56 57.51
N GLY A 1193 -44.45 2.35 58.83
CA GLY A 1193 -43.52 2.92 59.80
C GLY A 1193 -43.74 4.40 60.17
N THR A 1194 -44.80 5.07 59.70
CA THR A 1194 -45.16 6.46 60.09
C THR A 1194 -45.75 6.53 61.50
N SER A 1195 -44.93 6.24 62.52
CA SER A 1195 -45.40 5.93 63.87
C SER A 1195 -45.91 7.11 64.72
N ASN A 1196 -45.59 8.38 64.36
CA ASN A 1196 -46.11 9.58 65.05
C ASN A 1196 -47.35 10.21 64.40
N LEU A 1197 -47.88 9.60 63.33
CA LEU A 1197 -49.12 10.00 62.66
C LEU A 1197 -50.35 9.62 63.54
N LEU A 1198 -50.30 9.99 64.82
CA LEU A 1198 -50.96 9.29 65.93
C LEU A 1198 -52.39 9.75 66.24
N THR A 1199 -52.88 10.82 65.62
CA THR A 1199 -54.20 11.39 66.01
C THR A 1199 -55.23 11.34 64.90
N SER A 1200 -54.89 11.76 63.68
CA SER A 1200 -55.81 11.64 62.55
C SER A 1200 -55.16 11.75 61.16
N ILE A 1201 -55.69 11.01 60.18
CA ILE A 1201 -55.50 11.25 58.73
C ILE A 1201 -56.86 11.61 58.14
N ASP A 1202 -56.90 12.66 57.30
CA ASP A 1202 -58.10 13.00 56.54
C ASP A 1202 -58.02 12.47 55.11
N MET A 1203 -58.90 11.53 54.77
CA MET A 1203 -59.01 10.91 53.45
C MET A 1203 -60.44 11.05 52.89
N ARG A 1204 -61.21 12.05 53.33
CA ARG A 1204 -62.65 12.16 53.06
C ARG A 1204 -63.06 12.24 51.59
N ASN A 1205 -62.16 12.58 50.67
CA ASN A 1205 -62.43 12.50 49.23
C ASN A 1205 -61.54 11.51 48.45
N ALA A 1206 -60.77 10.65 49.14
CA ALA A 1206 -59.98 9.61 48.49
C ALA A 1206 -60.88 8.57 47.78
N THR A 1207 -60.59 8.27 46.51
CA THR A 1207 -61.34 7.38 45.62
C THR A 1207 -60.59 6.05 45.42
N PHE A 1208 -61.10 4.96 45.98
CA PHE A 1208 -60.42 3.66 45.91
C PHE A 1208 -60.90 2.84 44.70
N ALA A 1209 -60.04 2.66 43.68
CA ALA A 1209 -60.31 1.76 42.56
C ALA A 1209 -59.86 0.33 42.89
N GLN A 1210 -60.65 -0.64 42.45
CA GLN A 1210 -60.76 -2.01 42.97
C GLN A 1210 -59.49 -2.89 43.11
N SER A 1211 -59.66 -3.91 43.97
CA SER A 1211 -58.82 -5.10 44.30
C SER A 1211 -57.86 -4.97 45.49
N ILE A 1212 -58.02 -5.89 46.46
CA ILE A 1212 -57.27 -5.99 47.73
C ILE A 1212 -55.73 -6.13 47.52
N GLY A 1213 -55.29 -6.56 46.33
CA GLY A 1213 -53.88 -6.76 46.00
C GLY A 1213 -53.05 -5.48 45.85
N VAL A 1214 -53.67 -4.35 45.50
CA VAL A 1214 -53.01 -3.03 45.31
C VAL A 1214 -52.64 -2.35 46.63
N TYR A 1215 -53.30 -2.76 47.72
CA TYR A 1215 -53.27 -2.10 49.03
C TYR A 1215 -52.47 -2.86 50.10
N GLY A 1216 -51.83 -3.98 49.70
CA GLY A 1216 -51.12 -4.87 50.61
C GLY A 1216 -50.09 -4.12 51.44
N SER A 1217 -50.23 -4.16 52.76
CA SER A 1217 -49.28 -3.61 53.74
C SER A 1217 -49.20 -2.08 53.87
N MET A 1218 -50.19 -1.32 53.36
CA MET A 1218 -50.26 0.15 53.41
C MET A 1218 -49.94 0.75 54.79
N PHE A 1219 -50.44 0.15 55.88
CA PHE A 1219 -50.31 0.64 57.27
C PHE A 1219 -49.47 -0.24 58.20
N THR A 1220 -48.59 -1.08 57.67
CA THR A 1220 -47.77 -2.00 58.50
C THR A 1220 -46.75 -1.26 59.38
N ASN A 1221 -46.43 -1.80 60.57
CA ASN A 1221 -45.46 -1.26 61.53
C ASN A 1221 -45.78 0.17 62.07
N ASN A 1222 -47.06 0.54 62.17
CA ASN A 1222 -47.52 1.78 62.79
C ASN A 1222 -47.94 1.57 64.26
N ASN A 1223 -47.99 2.64 65.05
CA ASN A 1223 -48.51 2.62 66.42
C ASN A 1223 -50.05 2.53 66.45
N LEU A 1224 -50.62 1.96 67.51
CA LEU A 1224 -52.06 1.80 67.73
C LEU A 1224 -52.77 3.15 67.99
N GLY A 1225 -53.96 3.39 67.42
CA GLY A 1225 -54.85 4.50 67.80
C GLY A 1225 -55.12 5.58 66.73
N LEU A 1226 -54.84 5.31 65.45
CA LEU A 1226 -55.08 6.28 64.37
C LEU A 1226 -56.58 6.52 64.13
N THR A 1227 -57.01 7.79 64.03
CA THR A 1227 -58.36 8.15 63.55
C THR A 1227 -58.34 8.45 62.05
N MET A 1228 -59.01 7.64 61.22
CA MET A 1228 -59.08 7.91 59.77
C MET A 1228 -60.44 8.51 59.40
N THR A 1229 -60.46 9.68 58.78
CA THR A 1229 -61.69 10.26 58.24
C THR A 1229 -61.88 9.82 56.79
N VAL A 1230 -62.99 9.16 56.47
CA VAL A 1230 -63.27 8.59 55.14
C VAL A 1230 -64.60 9.06 54.56
N LYS A 1231 -64.76 8.94 53.24
CA LYS A 1231 -65.93 9.44 52.50
C LYS A 1231 -67.24 8.73 52.85
N ASP A 1232 -67.20 7.41 52.95
CA ASP A 1232 -68.39 6.56 53.04
C ASP A 1232 -68.10 5.21 53.70
N ALA A 1233 -69.15 4.40 53.85
CA ALA A 1233 -69.08 3.08 54.47
C ALA A 1233 -68.28 2.05 53.66
N ASP A 1234 -68.13 2.23 52.35
CA ASP A 1234 -67.40 1.30 51.48
C ASP A 1234 -65.89 1.53 51.61
N ALA A 1235 -65.45 2.79 51.62
CA ALA A 1235 -64.08 3.18 51.94
C ALA A 1235 -63.68 2.72 53.36
N GLN A 1236 -64.60 2.87 54.31
CA GLN A 1236 -64.47 2.37 55.68
C GLN A 1236 -64.25 0.85 55.73
N ALA A 1237 -65.06 0.06 55.01
CA ALA A 1237 -64.96 -1.39 54.98
C ALA A 1237 -63.64 -1.85 54.32
N LEU A 1238 -63.24 -1.19 53.23
CA LEU A 1238 -61.98 -1.46 52.55
C LEU A 1238 -60.78 -1.20 53.46
N ILE A 1239 -60.68 -0.02 54.09
CA ILE A 1239 -59.57 0.31 55.00
C ILE A 1239 -59.48 -0.66 56.18
N ASN A 1240 -60.63 -1.06 56.74
CA ASN A 1240 -60.67 -2.07 57.80
C ASN A 1240 -60.17 -3.44 57.35
N SER A 1241 -60.39 -3.84 56.09
CA SER A 1241 -59.89 -5.10 55.54
C SER A 1241 -58.37 -5.11 55.32
N LEU A 1242 -57.75 -3.93 55.21
CA LEU A 1242 -56.34 -3.73 54.89
C LEU A 1242 -55.46 -3.57 56.13
N ASN A 1243 -56.06 -3.42 57.31
CA ASN A 1243 -55.37 -3.05 58.54
C ASN A 1243 -55.38 -4.20 59.57
N PRO A 1244 -54.21 -4.69 60.03
CA PRO A 1244 -54.14 -5.71 61.06
C PRO A 1244 -54.39 -5.20 62.50
N HIS A 1245 -54.64 -3.89 62.72
CA HIS A 1245 -54.76 -3.26 64.04
C HIS A 1245 -56.04 -2.42 64.25
N PRO A 1246 -56.56 -2.28 65.49
CA PRO A 1246 -57.79 -1.53 65.78
C PRO A 1246 -57.55 -0.01 65.73
N ASN A 1247 -57.75 0.58 64.55
CA ASN A 1247 -57.80 2.02 64.36
C ASN A 1247 -59.26 2.49 64.34
N THR A 1248 -59.54 3.68 64.88
CA THR A 1248 -60.87 4.29 64.77
C THR A 1248 -61.00 4.88 63.37
N VAL A 1249 -62.06 4.57 62.65
CA VAL A 1249 -62.31 5.18 61.36
C VAL A 1249 -63.70 5.81 61.43
N VAL A 1250 -63.76 7.06 61.00
CA VAL A 1250 -64.91 7.94 61.17
C VAL A 1250 -65.35 8.36 59.77
N ILE A 1251 -66.62 8.16 59.47
CA ILE A 1251 -67.19 8.63 58.20
C ILE A 1251 -67.38 10.15 58.34
N ALA A 1252 -66.88 10.91 57.36
CA ALA A 1252 -67.08 12.36 57.32
C ALA A 1252 -68.59 12.66 57.33
N THR A 1253 -69.06 13.40 58.35
CA THR A 1253 -70.42 13.94 58.33
C THR A 1253 -70.49 15.10 57.34
N PRO A 1254 -71.57 15.25 56.55
CA PRO A 1254 -71.71 16.27 55.51
C PRO A 1254 -71.37 17.69 55.93
#